data_AF-A0A6A5R0P1-F1
#
_entry.id   AF-A0A6A5R0P1-F1
#
_cell.length_a   1.000
_cell.length_b   1.000
_cell.length_c   1.000
_cell.angle_alpha   90.00
_cell.angle_beta   90.00
_cell.angle_gamma   90.00
#
_symmetry.space_group_name_H-M   'P 1'
#
loop_
_entity.id
_entity.type
_entity.pdbx_description
1 polymer ?
#
loop_
_entity_poly.entity_id
_entity_poly.type
_entity_poly.pdbx_seq_one_letter_code
_entity_poly.pdbx_strand_id
1 'polypeptide(L)'
;MSFIRYAKQYIANEAKYSNLNAFVSRIDSKVLVERAKNLQLNQNGEADPKSLYGMPIAVKDNICTKELATTAASGMLQNFHSPYDATVVKLLQDEGAMIVGKTNMDEFGMGSHSTHSHAGPVEMQRYRGERSSAGGSSGGSALAVASAQCWAALGTDTGGSVRLPAAYTGVVGFKPSYGLLSRWGVIAYANSLDTVGIMSSNAIRITQVFNPLNVYDPQDPTSLPPATRTRIEEKKKAPPPSLRIGIPLDYNIETLDPIVRHTWLRALKAMEAQGHTLHPVRLPATQHALSAYYVLAPAEASSNLAKYDGVRYGSRAEGVDGTSDSVLFAKTRGQGFGSEVQRRILLGAFSLSAQAIDNYFIQAQKVRRLVQQDFDNVFAKANPLKHQDASSGVKKGVDVLLCPTAPTLAPGSVEVENQDSLQAYMNDVFTVPASLAGLPAISVPIHIPDEERAAIHGYHEIKESAGMQLIGQYGDDHVVLSAASSLQSAMKSVQLIAYPDMTAWGHSSLGPCTTNDLKRYRQEALEHGITIAEAKERVQARIEAQAPDMARLLLHHLGARRFDAAARPHNQSREEYAARFIGEKDPIEAEELLYQNTFRVNRPDDSVNRAYANKLHRIHKALQFNSEDEQIAIDERVKASADRARKGGKRKEEENRVNNE
;
A
#
# COMPACT_ATOMS: atom_id res chain seq x y z
N MET A 1 -6.12 35.24 -10.50
CA MET A 1 -5.55 35.55 -9.16
C MET A 1 -4.03 35.70 -9.30
N SER A 2 -3.40 36.70 -8.69
CA SER A 2 -1.94 36.94 -8.82
C SER A 2 -1.10 35.82 -8.18
N PHE A 3 -0.03 35.36 -8.84
CA PHE A 3 0.94 34.39 -8.32
C PHE A 3 1.51 34.77 -6.94
N ILE A 4 1.59 36.07 -6.64
CA ILE A 4 2.02 36.60 -5.35
C ILE A 4 1.08 36.14 -4.22
N ARG A 5 -0.23 36.05 -4.48
CA ARG A 5 -1.20 35.59 -3.46
C ARG A 5 -0.98 34.13 -3.12
N TYR A 6 -0.72 33.29 -4.13
CA TYR A 6 -0.38 31.88 -3.91
C TYR A 6 0.92 31.76 -3.12
N ALA A 7 2.00 32.41 -3.57
CA ALA A 7 3.29 32.39 -2.88
C ALA A 7 3.16 32.81 -1.40
N LYS A 8 2.44 33.90 -1.11
CA LYS A 8 2.18 34.36 0.26
C LYS A 8 1.39 33.34 1.09
N GLN A 9 0.40 32.67 0.50
CA GLN A 9 -0.38 31.64 1.20
C GLN A 9 0.50 30.45 1.60
N TYR A 10 1.36 29.99 0.68
CA TYR A 10 2.28 28.87 0.95
C TYR A 10 3.31 29.25 2.03
N ILE A 11 3.91 30.43 1.95
CA ILE A 11 4.82 30.95 2.98
C ILE A 11 4.13 31.04 4.35
N ALA A 12 2.89 31.51 4.39
CA ALA A 12 2.12 31.58 5.65
C ALA A 12 1.88 30.19 6.24
N ASN A 13 1.55 29.21 5.40
CA ASN A 13 1.39 27.82 5.83
C ASN A 13 2.73 27.21 6.28
N GLU A 14 3.85 27.57 5.64
CA GLU A 14 5.18 27.12 6.06
C GLU A 14 5.57 27.59 7.45
N ALA A 15 5.21 28.82 7.80
CA ALA A 15 5.38 29.35 9.15
C ALA A 15 4.40 28.69 10.14
N LYS A 16 3.13 28.54 9.75
CA LYS A 16 2.08 27.96 10.61
C LYS A 16 2.35 26.50 10.99
N TYR A 17 2.87 25.71 10.05
CA TYR A 17 3.06 24.26 10.20
C TYR A 17 4.54 23.88 10.35
N SER A 18 5.39 24.80 10.83
CA SER A 18 6.82 24.54 11.02
C SER A 18 7.09 23.40 11.99
N ASN A 19 6.21 23.20 12.97
CA ASN A 19 6.24 22.12 13.96
C ASN A 19 6.09 20.71 13.38
N LEU A 20 5.62 20.57 12.14
CA LEU A 20 5.51 19.26 11.46
C LEU A 20 6.84 18.78 10.86
N ASN A 21 7.86 19.65 10.85
CA ASN A 21 9.20 19.37 10.34
C ASN A 21 9.25 18.84 8.89
N ALA A 22 8.33 19.30 8.03
CA ALA A 22 8.18 18.81 6.66
C ALA A 22 9.36 19.18 5.72
N PHE A 23 10.24 20.11 6.10
CA PHE A 23 11.33 20.62 5.28
C PHE A 23 12.67 20.56 6.01
N VAL A 24 13.72 20.10 5.32
CA VAL A 24 15.12 20.24 5.76
C VAL A 24 15.62 21.66 5.52
N SER A 25 15.29 22.21 4.34
CA SER A 25 15.66 23.57 3.95
C SER A 25 14.58 24.20 3.07
N ARG A 26 14.53 25.53 3.04
CA ARG A 26 13.55 26.32 2.30
C ARG A 26 14.24 27.46 1.56
N ILE A 27 13.67 27.88 0.45
CA ILE A 27 14.06 29.13 -0.19
C ILE A 27 13.65 30.31 0.71
N ASP A 28 14.45 31.37 0.70
CA ASP A 28 14.11 32.62 1.37
C ASP A 28 12.76 33.17 0.87
N SER A 29 11.84 33.45 1.79
CA SER A 29 10.49 33.92 1.48
C SER A 29 10.46 35.18 0.62
N LYS A 30 11.46 36.08 0.75
CA LYS A 30 11.57 37.29 -0.08
C LYS A 30 11.91 36.92 -1.52
N VAL A 31 12.83 35.98 -1.72
CA VAL A 31 13.20 35.46 -3.06
C VAL A 31 11.98 34.81 -3.71
N LEU A 32 11.21 34.01 -2.98
CA LEU A 32 9.99 33.38 -3.51
C LEU A 32 8.93 34.42 -3.91
N VAL A 33 8.74 35.47 -3.10
CA VAL A 33 7.82 36.58 -3.43
C VAL A 33 8.31 37.38 -4.63
N GLU A 34 9.62 37.61 -4.75
CA GLU A 34 10.20 38.32 -5.89
C GLU A 34 10.05 37.52 -7.19
N ARG A 35 10.35 36.21 -7.17
CA ARG A 35 10.06 35.30 -8.28
C ARG A 35 8.59 35.41 -8.68
N ALA A 36 7.68 35.33 -7.70
CA ALA A 36 6.25 35.43 -7.95
C ALA A 36 5.78 36.79 -8.52
N LYS A 37 6.50 37.90 -8.25
CA LYS A 37 6.25 39.21 -8.84
C LYS A 37 6.68 39.29 -10.30
N ASN A 38 7.78 38.60 -10.63
CA ASN A 38 8.38 38.63 -11.97
C ASN A 38 7.71 37.65 -12.94
N LEU A 39 6.82 36.79 -12.46
CA LEU A 39 5.99 35.93 -13.31
C LEU A 39 4.97 36.77 -14.09
N GLN A 40 5.06 36.72 -15.41
CA GLN A 40 4.10 37.37 -16.30
C GLN A 40 2.94 36.42 -16.57
N LEU A 41 1.72 36.96 -16.62
CA LEU A 41 0.55 36.21 -17.06
C LEU A 41 0.62 36.05 -18.59
N ASN A 42 -0.10 35.08 -19.15
CA ASN A 42 -0.16 34.89 -20.61
C ASN A 42 -0.78 36.11 -21.31
N GLN A 43 -0.85 36.10 -22.64
CA GLN A 43 -1.40 37.21 -23.44
C GLN A 43 -2.85 37.62 -23.06
N ASN A 44 -3.59 36.73 -22.38
CA ASN A 44 -4.94 36.97 -21.89
C ASN A 44 -5.00 37.44 -20.42
N GLY A 45 -3.85 37.65 -19.76
CA GLY A 45 -3.79 37.99 -18.34
C GLY A 45 -4.14 36.83 -17.42
N GLU A 46 -4.03 35.58 -17.88
CA GLU A 46 -4.35 34.38 -17.10
C GLU A 46 -3.13 33.46 -16.94
N ALA A 47 -3.13 32.64 -15.89
CA ALA A 47 -2.24 31.49 -15.82
C ALA A 47 -2.91 30.38 -16.63
N ASP A 48 -2.18 29.70 -17.53
CA ASP A 48 -2.72 28.48 -18.15
C ASP A 48 -2.96 27.45 -17.02
N PRO A 49 -4.21 27.00 -16.78
CA PRO A 49 -4.51 26.06 -15.72
C PRO A 49 -3.83 24.69 -15.90
N LYS A 50 -3.25 24.40 -17.07
CA LYS A 50 -2.43 23.22 -17.34
C LYS A 50 -0.93 23.43 -17.14
N SER A 51 -0.49 24.67 -16.93
CA SER A 51 0.92 25.01 -16.80
C SER A 51 1.42 24.88 -15.37
N LEU A 52 2.67 24.44 -15.22
CA LEU A 52 3.39 24.49 -13.95
C LEU A 52 3.96 25.88 -13.66
N TYR A 53 3.80 26.84 -14.58
CA TYR A 53 4.34 28.18 -14.48
C TYR A 53 3.86 28.87 -13.19
N GLY A 54 4.80 29.22 -12.33
CA GLY A 54 4.52 29.84 -11.04
C GLY A 54 3.93 28.91 -9.98
N MET A 55 3.85 27.60 -10.24
CA MET A 55 3.40 26.64 -9.23
C MET A 55 4.53 26.33 -8.24
N PRO A 56 4.29 26.46 -6.93
CA PRO A 56 5.28 26.12 -5.92
C PRO A 56 5.38 24.61 -5.74
N ILE A 57 6.55 24.06 -6.02
CA ILE A 57 6.82 22.62 -5.93
C ILE A 57 7.92 22.36 -4.90
N ALA A 58 7.65 21.45 -3.96
CA ALA A 58 8.64 21.00 -3.01
C ALA A 58 9.39 19.77 -3.57
N VAL A 59 10.65 19.58 -3.19
CA VAL A 59 11.48 18.49 -3.74
C VAL A 59 12.10 17.70 -2.60
N LYS A 60 11.93 16.38 -2.56
CA LYS A 60 12.56 15.53 -1.54
C LYS A 60 14.07 15.70 -1.48
N ASP A 61 14.62 15.69 -0.27
CA ASP A 61 16.02 16.08 -0.05
C ASP A 61 17.07 15.07 -0.54
N ASN A 62 16.66 13.95 -1.12
CA ASN A 62 17.53 13.05 -1.88
C ASN A 62 17.52 13.30 -3.39
N ILE A 63 16.86 14.37 -3.86
CA ILE A 63 16.88 14.81 -5.25
C ILE A 63 17.75 16.07 -5.32
N CYS A 64 18.80 16.00 -6.15
CA CYS A 64 19.82 17.03 -6.22
C CYS A 64 19.27 18.34 -6.78
N THR A 65 19.62 19.43 -6.11
CA THR A 65 19.40 20.81 -6.53
C THR A 65 20.71 21.57 -6.42
N LYS A 66 20.98 22.51 -7.33
CA LYS A 66 22.11 23.45 -7.20
C LYS A 66 21.84 24.52 -6.15
N GLU A 67 20.62 25.05 -6.15
CA GLU A 67 20.24 26.20 -5.33
C GLU A 67 20.22 25.89 -3.83
N LEU A 68 19.66 24.75 -3.46
CA LEU A 68 19.58 24.29 -2.07
C LEU A 68 20.49 23.06 -1.85
N ALA A 69 21.03 22.93 -0.65
CA ALA A 69 21.80 21.74 -0.25
C ALA A 69 20.96 20.45 -0.42
N THR A 70 21.62 19.32 -0.62
CA THR A 70 20.97 18.01 -0.78
C THR A 70 21.59 17.05 0.24
N THR A 71 20.93 16.87 1.39
CA THR A 71 21.53 16.16 2.52
C THR A 71 21.06 14.71 2.64
N ALA A 72 20.04 14.31 1.85
CA ALA A 72 19.34 13.04 2.03
C ALA A 72 18.92 12.79 3.49
N ALA A 73 18.65 13.87 4.24
CA ALA A 73 18.39 13.87 5.68
C ALA A 73 19.45 13.13 6.52
N SER A 74 20.73 13.17 6.12
CA SER A 74 21.84 12.44 6.75
C SER A 74 22.94 13.37 7.25
N GLY A 75 23.54 13.01 8.38
CA GLY A 75 24.78 13.61 8.87
C GLY A 75 25.94 13.44 7.88
N MET A 76 25.91 12.40 7.04
CA MET A 76 26.92 12.14 6.01
C MET A 76 26.97 13.20 4.91
N LEU A 77 25.85 13.88 4.65
CA LEU A 77 25.72 14.86 3.56
C LEU A 77 25.22 16.22 4.06
N GLN A 78 25.32 16.51 5.36
CA GLN A 78 24.75 17.70 6.00
C GLN A 78 25.09 19.02 5.28
N ASN A 79 26.28 19.12 4.69
CA ASN A 79 26.77 20.31 3.99
C ASN A 79 26.96 20.10 2.47
N PHE A 80 26.34 19.07 1.89
CA PHE A 80 26.52 18.77 0.48
C PHE A 80 25.70 19.72 -0.41
N HIS A 81 26.40 20.50 -1.24
CA HIS A 81 25.83 21.26 -2.35
C HIS A 81 26.11 20.54 -3.66
N SER A 82 25.05 20.18 -4.38
CA SER A 82 25.21 19.50 -5.66
C SER A 82 25.75 20.47 -6.72
N PRO A 83 26.74 20.07 -7.54
CA PRO A 83 27.19 20.89 -8.66
C PRO A 83 26.21 20.88 -9.85
N TYR A 84 25.13 20.08 -9.78
CA TYR A 84 24.11 19.96 -10.83
C TYR A 84 22.70 19.78 -10.26
N ASP A 85 21.69 20.17 -11.05
CA ASP A 85 20.29 19.86 -10.76
C ASP A 85 19.96 18.46 -11.30
N ALA A 86 19.14 17.71 -10.57
CA ALA A 86 18.54 16.50 -11.10
C ALA A 86 17.69 16.82 -12.35
N THR A 87 17.60 15.88 -13.30
CA THR A 87 16.87 16.12 -14.55
C THR A 87 15.42 16.52 -14.30
N VAL A 88 14.75 15.88 -13.34
CA VAL A 88 13.38 16.22 -12.96
C VAL A 88 13.24 17.63 -12.38
N VAL A 89 14.25 18.13 -11.64
CA VAL A 89 14.26 19.50 -11.11
C VAL A 89 14.43 20.50 -12.26
N LYS A 90 15.38 20.23 -13.16
CA LYS A 90 15.60 21.07 -14.34
C LYS A 90 14.34 21.19 -15.20
N LEU A 91 13.67 20.08 -15.48
CA LEU A 91 12.43 20.09 -16.26
C LEU A 91 11.31 20.87 -15.57
N LEU A 92 11.16 20.75 -14.24
CA LEU A 92 10.21 21.58 -13.49
C LEU A 92 10.50 23.08 -13.63
N GLN A 93 11.78 23.47 -13.53
CA GLN A 93 12.20 24.86 -13.67
C GLN A 93 12.01 25.37 -15.10
N ASP A 94 12.30 24.54 -16.11
CA ASP A 94 12.10 24.86 -17.53
C ASP A 94 10.59 25.07 -17.84
N GLU A 95 9.70 24.35 -17.17
CA GLU A 95 8.24 24.57 -17.18
C GLU A 95 7.77 25.77 -16.32
N GLY A 96 8.71 26.49 -15.72
CA GLY A 96 8.46 27.68 -14.91
C GLY A 96 7.94 27.42 -13.49
N ALA A 97 8.04 26.19 -12.99
CA ALA A 97 7.72 25.89 -11.60
C ALA A 97 8.72 26.55 -10.64
N MET A 98 8.25 26.95 -9.46
CA MET A 98 9.09 27.51 -8.40
C MET A 98 9.42 26.43 -7.39
N ILE A 99 10.68 26.01 -7.31
CA ILE A 99 11.12 25.11 -6.24
C ILE A 99 11.11 25.88 -4.92
N VAL A 100 10.36 25.42 -3.92
CA VAL A 100 10.17 26.16 -2.65
C VAL A 100 11.05 25.67 -1.50
N GLY A 101 11.52 24.42 -1.57
CA GLY A 101 12.33 23.84 -0.51
C GLY A 101 12.65 22.37 -0.70
N LYS A 102 13.53 21.87 0.16
CA LYS A 102 13.90 20.47 0.27
C LYS A 102 13.11 19.80 1.38
N THR A 103 12.29 18.83 1.03
CA THR A 103 11.41 18.17 2.02
C THR A 103 12.14 17.12 2.82
N ASN A 104 11.82 17.03 4.11
CA ASN A 104 12.39 16.06 5.03
C ASN A 104 11.94 14.61 4.71
N MET A 105 12.74 13.64 5.14
CA MET A 105 12.64 12.24 4.75
C MET A 105 13.37 11.32 5.74
N ASP A 106 13.11 10.01 5.73
CA ASP A 106 14.04 9.06 6.35
C ASP A 106 15.42 9.16 5.69
N GLU A 107 16.47 9.00 6.47
CA GLU A 107 17.85 9.06 6.04
C GLU A 107 18.12 8.15 4.83
N PHE A 108 18.66 8.71 3.74
CA PHE A 108 18.89 8.00 2.46
C PHE A 108 17.66 7.27 1.88
N GLY A 109 16.45 7.64 2.32
CA GLY A 109 15.21 7.02 1.88
C GLY A 109 14.88 5.71 2.61
N MET A 110 15.60 5.39 3.69
CA MET A 110 15.53 4.10 4.38
C MET A 110 14.65 4.18 5.64
N GLY A 111 13.36 3.94 5.45
CA GLY A 111 12.38 3.87 6.55
C GLY A 111 10.95 4.05 6.03
N SER A 112 9.98 3.79 6.90
CA SER A 112 8.55 3.76 6.57
C SER A 112 7.73 4.76 7.39
N HIS A 113 8.38 5.61 8.20
CA HIS A 113 7.75 6.57 9.11
C HIS A 113 8.35 7.98 9.09
N SER A 114 9.46 8.23 8.38
CA SER A 114 10.21 9.50 8.40
C SER A 114 10.73 9.89 9.77
N THR A 115 11.10 8.90 10.59
CA THR A 115 11.62 9.06 11.96
C THR A 115 13.15 8.96 12.03
N HIS A 116 13.82 8.43 11.00
CA HIS A 116 15.28 8.27 10.97
C HIS A 116 16.03 9.51 10.47
N SER A 117 15.34 10.61 10.20
CA SER A 117 15.95 11.84 9.69
C SER A 117 16.96 12.43 10.68
N HIS A 118 18.15 12.80 10.19
CA HIS A 118 19.11 13.58 10.95
C HIS A 118 18.61 15.01 11.27
N ALA A 119 17.67 15.53 10.49
CA ALA A 119 17.01 16.81 10.75
C ALA A 119 15.86 16.71 11.77
N GLY A 120 15.69 15.54 12.41
CA GLY A 120 14.59 15.25 13.31
C GLY A 120 13.37 14.65 12.60
N PRO A 121 12.48 13.97 13.36
CA PRO A 121 11.36 13.22 12.78
C PRO A 121 10.35 14.13 12.09
N VAL A 122 9.64 13.58 11.11
CA VAL A 122 8.48 14.20 10.47
C VAL A 122 7.22 13.60 11.09
N GLU A 123 6.42 14.42 11.75
CA GLU A 123 5.27 13.96 12.53
C GLU A 123 4.00 14.69 12.14
N MET A 124 2.93 13.93 11.91
CA MET A 124 1.60 14.50 11.81
C MET A 124 1.05 14.79 13.21
N GLN A 125 0.25 15.83 13.34
CA GLN A 125 -0.53 16.08 14.54
C GLN A 125 -1.98 15.71 14.30
N ARG A 126 -2.53 14.80 15.10
CA ARG A 126 -3.94 14.43 15.16
C ARG A 126 -4.72 15.38 16.07
N TYR A 127 -6.03 15.14 16.14
CA TYR A 127 -6.90 15.82 17.10
C TYR A 127 -6.36 15.71 18.53
N ARG A 128 -6.48 16.79 19.32
CA ARG A 128 -5.91 16.95 20.68
C ARG A 128 -4.37 16.98 20.78
N GLY A 129 -3.68 17.10 19.65
CA GLY A 129 -2.22 17.27 19.62
C GLY A 129 -1.43 15.97 19.71
N GLU A 130 -2.09 14.81 19.62
CA GLU A 130 -1.44 13.52 19.53
C GLU A 130 -0.58 13.43 18.26
N ARG A 131 0.61 12.85 18.37
CA ARG A 131 1.54 12.71 17.25
C ARG A 131 1.33 11.37 16.55
N SER A 132 1.45 11.35 15.24
CA SER A 132 1.35 10.13 14.44
C SER A 132 2.28 10.15 13.23
N SER A 133 2.55 8.95 12.73
CA SER A 133 3.43 8.72 11.58
C SER A 133 2.96 9.45 10.33
N ALA A 134 3.85 10.23 9.70
CA ALA A 134 3.64 10.77 8.35
C ALA A 134 3.85 9.73 7.23
N GLY A 135 4.25 8.51 7.59
CA GLY A 135 4.75 7.51 6.67
C GLY A 135 6.16 7.85 6.19
N GLY A 136 6.76 6.95 5.42
CA GLY A 136 8.14 7.11 4.96
C GLY A 136 8.43 6.39 3.66
N SER A 137 9.50 6.76 2.97
CA SER A 137 10.49 7.77 3.39
C SER A 137 10.20 9.20 2.90
N SER A 138 9.13 9.46 2.15
CA SER A 138 8.80 10.81 1.66
C SER A 138 7.75 11.53 2.53
N GLY A 139 7.80 11.35 3.85
CA GLY A 139 6.82 11.94 4.78
C GLY A 139 6.74 13.46 4.72
N GLY A 140 7.90 14.13 4.60
CA GLY A 140 7.94 15.60 4.47
C GLY A 140 7.29 16.10 3.18
N SER A 141 7.47 15.38 2.06
CA SER A 141 6.81 15.70 0.79
C SER A 141 5.29 15.60 0.90
N ALA A 142 4.81 14.54 1.57
CA ALA A 142 3.39 14.28 1.72
C ALA A 142 2.74 15.30 2.66
N LEU A 143 3.37 15.60 3.80
CA LEU A 143 2.89 16.62 4.73
C LEU A 143 2.93 18.02 4.12
N ALA A 144 3.95 18.39 3.36
CA ALA A 144 4.01 19.70 2.70
C ALA A 144 2.84 19.91 1.72
N VAL A 145 2.34 18.84 1.10
CA VAL A 145 1.12 18.89 0.28
C VAL A 145 -0.13 18.94 1.15
N ALA A 146 -0.22 18.06 2.16
CA ALA A 146 -1.39 17.93 3.03
C ALA A 146 -1.71 19.22 3.81
N SER A 147 -0.67 19.92 4.26
CA SER A 147 -0.74 21.21 4.97
C SER A 147 -0.80 22.42 4.03
N ALA A 148 -0.84 22.19 2.70
CA ALA A 148 -0.78 23.22 1.68
C ALA A 148 0.41 24.18 1.85
N GLN A 149 1.58 23.65 2.19
CA GLN A 149 2.88 24.36 2.12
C GLN A 149 3.46 24.35 0.70
N CYS A 150 2.98 23.46 -0.17
CA CYS A 150 3.27 23.47 -1.61
C CYS A 150 2.06 23.02 -2.44
N TRP A 151 2.11 23.21 -3.76
CA TRP A 151 1.05 22.80 -4.68
C TRP A 151 1.17 21.32 -5.09
N ALA A 152 2.41 20.88 -5.28
CA ALA A 152 2.81 19.49 -5.47
C ALA A 152 4.20 19.28 -4.86
N ALA A 153 4.57 18.03 -4.64
CA ALA A 153 5.91 17.67 -4.22
C ALA A 153 6.45 16.50 -5.03
N LEU A 154 7.76 16.50 -5.31
CA LEU A 154 8.48 15.32 -5.76
C LEU A 154 8.93 14.50 -4.55
N GLY A 155 8.74 13.19 -4.63
CA GLY A 155 9.28 12.20 -3.70
C GLY A 155 10.05 11.10 -4.43
N THR A 156 10.49 10.09 -3.70
CA THR A 156 11.07 8.86 -4.27
C THR A 156 10.39 7.65 -3.67
N ASP A 157 10.06 6.66 -4.50
CA ASP A 157 9.40 5.42 -4.11
C ASP A 157 10.26 4.22 -4.53
N THR A 158 10.86 3.57 -3.53
CA THR A 158 11.68 2.36 -3.72
C THR A 158 10.86 1.11 -3.40
N GLY A 159 10.10 1.13 -2.30
CA GLY A 159 9.23 0.03 -1.88
C GLY A 159 7.82 0.47 -1.46
N GLY A 160 7.45 1.73 -1.70
CA GLY A 160 6.23 2.34 -1.16
C GLY A 160 6.40 3.78 -0.71
N SER A 161 7.63 4.31 -0.79
CA SER A 161 8.01 5.56 -0.14
C SER A 161 7.35 6.84 -0.67
N VAL A 162 6.50 6.76 -1.69
CA VAL A 162 5.55 7.85 -2.07
C VAL A 162 4.12 7.45 -1.72
N ARG A 163 3.73 6.22 -2.02
CA ARG A 163 2.34 5.76 -1.84
C ARG A 163 1.95 5.64 -0.37
N LEU A 164 2.83 5.12 0.49
CA LEU A 164 2.58 4.96 1.92
C LEU A 164 2.42 6.32 2.64
N PRO A 165 3.35 7.30 2.51
CA PRO A 165 3.14 8.63 3.06
C PRO A 165 1.87 9.31 2.56
N ALA A 166 1.55 9.13 1.27
CA ALA A 166 0.33 9.71 0.70
C ALA A 166 -0.94 9.11 1.33
N ALA A 167 -0.97 7.79 1.54
CA ALA A 167 -2.06 7.11 2.23
C ALA A 167 -2.26 7.62 3.67
N TYR A 168 -1.16 7.81 4.42
CA TYR A 168 -1.19 8.21 5.82
C TYR A 168 -1.53 9.69 6.01
N THR A 169 -1.07 10.56 5.12
CA THR A 169 -1.29 12.02 5.22
C THR A 169 -2.55 12.51 4.49
N GLY A 170 -3.26 11.62 3.80
CA GLY A 170 -4.50 11.95 3.12
C GLY A 170 -4.31 12.75 1.83
N VAL A 171 -3.22 12.49 1.08
CA VAL A 171 -2.96 13.11 -0.24
C VAL A 171 -2.86 12.04 -1.33
N VAL A 172 -2.83 12.46 -2.59
CA VAL A 172 -2.60 11.54 -3.72
C VAL A 172 -1.10 11.39 -3.96
N GLY A 173 -0.61 10.16 -4.04
CA GLY A 173 0.79 9.85 -4.28
C GLY A 173 0.95 8.86 -5.42
N PHE A 174 1.68 9.25 -6.47
CA PHE A 174 1.87 8.45 -7.67
C PHE A 174 3.34 8.04 -7.86
N LYS A 175 3.54 6.75 -8.04
CA LYS A 175 4.78 6.15 -8.52
C LYS A 175 4.58 5.73 -9.98
N PRO A 176 5.24 6.37 -10.95
CA PRO A 176 5.22 5.95 -12.35
C PRO A 176 5.82 4.56 -12.60
N SER A 177 5.71 4.08 -13.83
CA SER A 177 6.51 2.94 -14.31
C SER A 177 7.99 3.26 -14.18
N TYR A 178 8.76 2.29 -13.69
CA TYR A 178 10.20 2.43 -13.50
C TYR A 178 10.89 2.82 -14.82
N GLY A 179 11.70 3.89 -14.83
CA GLY A 179 12.41 4.38 -16.01
C GLY A 179 11.66 5.40 -16.88
N LEU A 180 10.41 5.77 -16.55
CA LEU A 180 9.71 6.87 -17.26
C LEU A 180 10.17 8.25 -16.82
N LEU A 181 10.39 8.46 -15.52
CA LEU A 181 11.01 9.66 -14.99
C LEU A 181 12.49 9.39 -14.73
N SER A 182 13.35 10.32 -15.16
CA SER A 182 14.80 10.18 -14.98
C SER A 182 15.18 10.12 -13.50
N ARG A 183 16.16 9.26 -13.19
CA ARG A 183 16.82 9.15 -11.89
C ARG A 183 18.15 9.90 -11.84
N TRP A 184 18.54 10.59 -12.92
CA TRP A 184 19.75 11.40 -12.91
C TRP A 184 19.65 12.51 -11.86
N GLY A 185 20.62 12.55 -10.94
CA GLY A 185 20.64 13.43 -9.77
C GLY A 185 19.73 13.01 -8.61
N VAL A 186 19.13 11.83 -8.65
CA VAL A 186 18.56 11.20 -7.46
C VAL A 186 19.68 10.47 -6.72
N ILE A 187 19.84 10.74 -5.42
CA ILE A 187 20.72 9.97 -4.55
C ILE A 187 20.15 8.56 -4.41
N ALA A 188 20.84 7.60 -5.03
CA ALA A 188 20.38 6.21 -5.12
C ALA A 188 20.36 5.52 -3.75
N TYR A 189 19.20 4.91 -3.45
CA TYR A 189 19.05 3.87 -2.45
C TYR A 189 19.22 2.50 -3.12
N ALA A 190 18.27 2.10 -3.96
CA ALA A 190 18.32 0.87 -4.73
C ALA A 190 18.03 1.17 -6.21
N ASN A 191 19.06 1.11 -7.04
CA ASN A 191 18.99 1.54 -8.44
C ASN A 191 17.89 0.83 -9.23
N SER A 192 17.68 -0.46 -9.00
CA SER A 192 16.71 -1.24 -9.77
C SER A 192 15.24 -1.03 -9.32
N LEU A 193 15.00 -0.20 -8.30
CA LEU A 193 13.71 0.00 -7.66
C LEU A 193 13.32 1.48 -7.53
N ASP A 194 14.30 2.35 -7.25
CA ASP A 194 14.10 3.78 -7.05
C ASP A 194 13.34 4.40 -8.21
N THR A 195 12.23 5.04 -7.90
CA THR A 195 11.42 5.75 -8.89
C THR A 195 11.09 7.14 -8.34
N VAL A 196 11.30 8.21 -9.13
CA VAL A 196 10.78 9.53 -8.77
C VAL A 196 9.26 9.46 -8.80
N GLY A 197 8.62 9.84 -7.70
CA GLY A 197 7.17 9.90 -7.61
C GLY A 197 6.68 11.32 -7.33
N ILE A 198 5.37 11.51 -7.47
CA ILE A 198 4.73 12.81 -7.42
C ILE A 198 3.62 12.76 -6.38
N MET A 199 3.50 13.80 -5.57
CA MET A 199 2.42 13.97 -4.61
C MET A 199 1.67 15.28 -4.86
N SER A 200 0.34 15.24 -4.77
CA SER A 200 -0.51 16.43 -4.85
C SER A 200 -1.88 16.14 -4.24
N SER A 201 -2.74 17.16 -4.20
CA SER A 201 -4.11 17.04 -3.65
C SER A 201 -5.05 16.18 -4.50
N ASN A 202 -4.72 15.92 -5.77
CA ASN A 202 -5.56 15.12 -6.68
C ASN A 202 -4.78 14.59 -7.89
N ALA A 203 -5.34 13.58 -8.57
CA ALA A 203 -4.73 12.91 -9.71
C ALA A 203 -4.57 13.81 -10.96
N ILE A 204 -5.40 14.84 -11.11
CA ILE A 204 -5.27 15.81 -12.21
C ILE A 204 -3.96 16.58 -12.08
N ARG A 205 -3.66 17.09 -10.89
CA ARG A 205 -2.39 17.79 -10.62
C ARG A 205 -1.18 16.88 -10.74
N ILE A 206 -1.30 15.62 -10.31
CA ILE A 206 -0.26 14.62 -10.57
C ILE A 206 0.02 14.52 -12.07
N THR A 207 -1.03 14.44 -12.89
CA THR A 207 -0.89 14.35 -14.35
C THR A 207 -0.20 15.57 -14.94
N GLN A 208 -0.52 16.76 -14.43
CA GLN A 208 0.11 18.03 -14.84
C GLN A 208 1.61 18.06 -14.54
N VAL A 209 2.04 17.51 -13.40
CA VAL A 209 3.48 17.38 -13.07
C VAL A 209 4.12 16.25 -13.86
N PHE A 210 3.45 15.11 -14.00
CA PHE A 210 4.01 13.93 -14.64
C PHE A 210 4.36 14.14 -16.11
N ASN A 211 3.44 14.75 -16.87
CA ASN A 211 3.57 14.89 -18.32
C ASN A 211 4.87 15.57 -18.78
N PRO A 212 5.25 16.77 -18.28
CA PRO A 212 6.50 17.41 -18.69
C PRO A 212 7.76 16.68 -18.18
N LEU A 213 7.65 15.92 -17.09
CA LEU A 213 8.79 15.15 -16.55
C LEU A 213 9.02 13.83 -17.28
N ASN A 214 8.00 13.30 -17.97
CA ASN A 214 8.02 12.02 -18.65
C ASN A 214 8.72 12.10 -20.02
N VAL A 215 10.03 12.35 -19.97
CA VAL A 215 10.89 12.44 -21.16
C VAL A 215 12.07 11.48 -21.05
N TYR A 216 12.60 11.05 -22.20
CA TYR A 216 13.85 10.29 -22.23
C TYR A 216 15.01 11.18 -21.78
N ASP A 217 15.88 10.64 -20.93
CA ASP A 217 17.08 11.32 -20.46
C ASP A 217 18.33 10.48 -20.80
N PRO A 218 19.22 10.94 -21.68
CA PRO A 218 20.44 10.23 -22.02
C PRO A 218 21.47 10.15 -20.88
N GLN A 219 21.33 10.96 -19.82
CA GLN A 219 22.22 10.90 -18.64
C GLN A 219 21.84 9.77 -17.67
N ASP A 220 20.59 9.28 -17.74
CA ASP A 220 20.14 8.16 -16.94
C ASP A 220 20.17 6.86 -17.77
N PRO A 221 21.10 5.93 -17.49
CA PRO A 221 21.21 4.68 -18.25
C PRO A 221 19.99 3.75 -18.13
N THR A 222 19.07 4.06 -17.21
CA THR A 222 17.82 3.32 -17.00
C THR A 222 16.58 4.07 -17.49
N SER A 223 16.73 5.31 -17.97
CA SER A 223 15.64 6.01 -18.62
C SER A 223 15.23 5.25 -19.88
N LEU A 224 13.93 5.03 -20.04
CA LEU A 224 13.44 4.25 -21.16
C LEU A 224 13.80 4.92 -22.48
N PRO A 225 14.51 4.23 -23.40
CA PRO A 225 14.93 4.81 -24.65
C PRO A 225 13.72 5.08 -25.57
N PRO A 226 13.86 5.97 -26.57
CA PRO A 226 12.76 6.34 -27.47
C PRO A 226 12.05 5.13 -28.08
N ALA A 227 12.79 4.10 -28.53
CA ALA A 227 12.19 2.89 -29.11
C ALA A 227 11.23 2.16 -28.13
N THR A 228 11.59 2.05 -26.86
CA THR A 228 10.72 1.43 -25.85
C THR A 228 9.52 2.31 -25.51
N ARG A 229 9.72 3.64 -25.44
CA ARG A 229 8.63 4.60 -25.22
C ARG A 229 7.61 4.55 -26.36
N THR A 230 8.07 4.52 -27.62
CA THR A 230 7.20 4.36 -28.79
C THR A 230 6.38 3.08 -28.68
N ARG A 231 6.98 1.94 -28.31
CA ARG A 231 6.25 0.68 -28.10
C ARG A 231 5.19 0.75 -26.99
N ILE A 232 5.40 1.57 -25.95
CA ILE A 232 4.41 1.83 -24.91
C ILE A 232 3.25 2.66 -25.47
N GLU A 233 3.56 3.71 -26.24
CA GLU A 233 2.59 4.63 -26.84
C GLU A 233 1.78 3.99 -28.00
N GLU A 234 2.39 3.15 -28.85
CA GLU A 234 1.68 2.40 -29.90
C GLU A 234 0.63 1.44 -29.32
N LYS A 235 0.87 0.97 -28.09
CA LYS A 235 -0.07 0.12 -27.33
C LYS A 235 -1.01 0.93 -26.44
N LYS A 236 -0.96 2.27 -26.50
CA LYS A 236 -1.84 3.16 -25.75
C LYS A 236 -3.19 3.22 -26.44
N LYS A 237 -4.12 2.41 -25.94
CA LYS A 237 -5.54 2.60 -26.23
C LYS A 237 -6.08 3.64 -25.26
N ALA A 238 -7.04 4.44 -25.71
CA ALA A 238 -7.84 5.23 -24.77
C ALA A 238 -8.40 4.26 -23.70
N PRO A 239 -8.41 4.65 -22.40
CA PRO A 239 -9.00 3.82 -21.36
C PRO A 239 -10.43 3.46 -21.79
N PRO A 240 -10.86 2.19 -21.66
CA PRO A 240 -12.23 1.84 -21.97
C PRO A 240 -13.18 2.60 -21.05
N PRO A 241 -14.39 2.98 -21.50
CA PRO A 241 -15.38 3.66 -20.64
C PRO A 241 -15.71 2.88 -19.36
N SER A 242 -15.64 1.55 -19.44
CA SER A 242 -15.78 0.63 -18.31
C SER A 242 -14.48 -0.15 -18.11
N LEU A 243 -13.86 0.00 -16.95
CA LEU A 243 -12.64 -0.72 -16.56
C LEU A 243 -13.00 -2.09 -15.97
N ARG A 244 -12.13 -3.07 -16.23
CA ARG A 244 -12.08 -4.35 -15.53
C ARG A 244 -11.14 -4.20 -14.34
N ILE A 245 -11.70 -4.04 -13.15
CA ILE A 245 -10.95 -3.79 -11.91
C ILE A 245 -10.64 -5.11 -11.23
N GLY A 246 -9.36 -5.40 -11.06
CA GLY A 246 -8.85 -6.55 -10.34
C GLY A 246 -8.93 -6.38 -8.82
N ILE A 247 -9.41 -7.39 -8.12
CA ILE A 247 -9.39 -7.48 -6.65
C ILE A 247 -8.35 -8.53 -6.25
N PRO A 248 -7.14 -8.14 -5.79
CA PRO A 248 -6.13 -9.10 -5.35
C PRO A 248 -6.58 -9.80 -4.08
N LEU A 249 -6.97 -11.06 -4.17
CA LEU A 249 -7.48 -11.79 -3.02
C LEU A 249 -6.40 -12.04 -1.97
N ASP A 250 -5.15 -12.17 -2.41
CA ASP A 250 -3.97 -12.34 -1.55
C ASP A 250 -3.70 -11.13 -0.62
N TYR A 251 -4.37 -9.99 -0.85
CA TYR A 251 -4.19 -8.77 -0.07
C TYR A 251 -5.24 -8.63 1.04
N ASN A 252 -6.26 -9.51 1.08
CA ASN A 252 -7.16 -9.62 2.24
C ASN A 252 -6.53 -10.49 3.33
N ILE A 253 -5.44 -9.99 3.93
CA ILE A 253 -4.72 -10.66 5.00
C ILE A 253 -5.49 -10.56 6.33
N GLU A 254 -5.20 -11.47 7.25
CA GLU A 254 -5.82 -11.50 8.58
C GLU A 254 -5.53 -10.22 9.38
N THR A 255 -4.30 -9.71 9.27
CA THR A 255 -3.82 -8.50 9.96
C THR A 255 -4.27 -7.20 9.31
N LEU A 256 -5.10 -7.23 8.25
CA LEU A 256 -5.67 -6.04 7.64
C LEU A 256 -6.72 -5.45 8.60
N ASP A 257 -6.51 -4.19 8.95
CA ASP A 257 -7.41 -3.45 9.83
C ASP A 257 -8.85 -3.45 9.27
N PRO A 258 -9.86 -3.82 10.07
CA PRO A 258 -11.27 -3.78 9.66
C PRO A 258 -11.69 -2.46 9.01
N ILE A 259 -11.22 -1.30 9.49
CA ILE A 259 -11.62 -0.01 8.91
C ILE A 259 -11.06 0.19 7.50
N VAL A 260 -9.85 -0.32 7.26
CA VAL A 260 -9.21 -0.30 5.93
C VAL A 260 -9.94 -1.26 5.00
N ARG A 261 -10.29 -2.46 5.49
CA ARG A 261 -11.08 -3.45 4.73
C ARG A 261 -12.46 -2.90 4.34
N HIS A 262 -13.18 -2.24 5.25
CA HIS A 262 -14.45 -1.59 4.96
C HIS A 262 -14.30 -0.43 3.96
N THR A 263 -13.24 0.36 4.08
CA THR A 263 -12.99 1.45 3.12
C THR A 263 -12.65 0.92 1.73
N TRP A 264 -11.93 -0.21 1.63
CA TRP A 264 -11.69 -0.90 0.37
C TRP A 264 -12.99 -1.37 -0.29
N LEU A 265 -13.92 -1.92 0.49
CA LEU A 265 -15.26 -2.28 0.02
C LEU A 265 -16.02 -1.10 -0.56
N ARG A 266 -16.03 0.04 0.16
CA ARG A 266 -16.71 1.25 -0.30
C ARG A 266 -16.12 1.76 -1.61
N ALA A 267 -14.78 1.74 -1.75
CA ALA A 267 -14.11 2.10 -2.99
C ALA A 267 -14.49 1.18 -4.15
N LEU A 268 -14.54 -0.14 -3.93
CA LEU A 268 -14.96 -1.12 -4.94
C LEU A 268 -16.42 -0.90 -5.39
N LYS A 269 -17.35 -0.76 -4.43
CA LYS A 269 -18.77 -0.48 -4.70
C LYS A 269 -18.97 0.83 -5.45
N ALA A 270 -18.21 1.87 -5.11
CA ALA A 270 -18.28 3.17 -5.79
C ALA A 270 -17.82 3.09 -7.25
N MET A 271 -16.75 2.33 -7.52
CA MET A 271 -16.28 2.10 -8.89
C MET A 271 -17.26 1.24 -9.70
N GLU A 272 -17.85 0.22 -9.08
CA GLU A 272 -18.91 -0.60 -9.69
C GLU A 272 -20.14 0.26 -10.06
N ALA A 273 -20.57 1.15 -9.18
CA ALA A 273 -21.70 2.06 -9.43
C ALA A 273 -21.45 3.03 -10.60
N GLN A 274 -20.19 3.30 -10.95
CA GLN A 274 -19.80 4.05 -12.15
C GLN A 274 -19.80 3.19 -13.43
N GLY A 275 -20.21 1.92 -13.35
CA GLY A 275 -20.30 1.00 -14.48
C GLY A 275 -19.02 0.23 -14.76
N HIS A 276 -18.03 0.25 -13.85
CA HIS A 276 -16.87 -0.64 -13.93
C HIS A 276 -17.20 -2.05 -13.47
N THR A 277 -16.41 -3.04 -13.89
CA THR A 277 -16.64 -4.44 -13.53
C THR A 277 -15.57 -4.96 -12.59
N LEU A 278 -15.96 -5.72 -11.58
CA LEU A 278 -15.06 -6.24 -10.56
C LEU A 278 -14.66 -7.69 -10.88
N HIS A 279 -13.36 -7.98 -10.85
CA HIS A 279 -12.79 -9.29 -11.19
C HIS A 279 -11.75 -9.67 -10.13
N PRO A 280 -11.99 -10.67 -9.30
CA PRO A 280 -10.97 -11.09 -8.36
C PRO A 280 -9.83 -11.82 -9.08
N VAL A 281 -8.62 -11.62 -8.56
CA VAL A 281 -7.38 -12.14 -9.14
C VAL A 281 -6.48 -12.71 -8.05
N ARG A 282 -5.52 -13.55 -8.46
CA ARG A 282 -4.53 -14.17 -7.58
C ARG A 282 -3.14 -13.68 -7.92
N LEU A 283 -2.35 -13.36 -6.90
CA LEU A 283 -0.96 -12.92 -6.96
C LEU A 283 -0.12 -13.67 -5.90
N PRO A 284 -0.08 -15.01 -5.93
CA PRO A 284 0.46 -15.82 -4.84
C PRO A 284 1.93 -15.54 -4.48
N ALA A 285 2.75 -15.09 -5.43
CA ALA A 285 4.15 -14.76 -5.17
C ALA A 285 4.34 -13.46 -4.36
N THR A 286 3.31 -12.60 -4.27
CA THR A 286 3.45 -11.31 -3.56
C THR A 286 3.63 -11.45 -2.06
N GLN A 287 3.23 -12.59 -1.47
CA GLN A 287 3.51 -12.89 -0.06
C GLN A 287 5.02 -12.95 0.25
N HIS A 288 5.85 -13.23 -0.76
CA HIS A 288 7.31 -13.28 -0.65
C HIS A 288 8.00 -11.96 -1.05
N ALA A 289 7.22 -10.99 -1.56
CA ALA A 289 7.76 -9.74 -2.09
C ALA A 289 8.50 -8.92 -1.02
N LEU A 290 7.94 -8.86 0.20
CA LEU A 290 8.54 -8.09 1.29
C LEU A 290 9.94 -8.61 1.63
N SER A 291 10.08 -9.92 1.82
CA SER A 291 11.37 -10.55 2.10
C SER A 291 12.37 -10.37 0.96
N ALA A 292 11.93 -10.52 -0.29
CA ALA A 292 12.80 -10.30 -1.45
C ALA A 292 13.29 -8.84 -1.52
N TYR A 293 12.42 -7.88 -1.24
CA TYR A 293 12.78 -6.46 -1.21
C TYR A 293 13.82 -6.15 -0.13
N TYR A 294 13.65 -6.66 1.09
CA TYR A 294 14.61 -6.48 2.19
C TYR A 294 15.94 -7.26 2.00
N VAL A 295 16.09 -8.02 0.92
CA VAL A 295 17.39 -8.53 0.46
C VAL A 295 17.94 -7.66 -0.67
N LEU A 296 17.14 -7.38 -1.70
CA LEU A 296 17.58 -6.65 -2.89
C LEU A 296 17.93 -5.20 -2.61
N ALA A 297 17.06 -4.47 -1.91
CA ALA A 297 17.26 -3.04 -1.68
C ALA A 297 18.47 -2.78 -0.76
N PRO A 298 18.67 -3.50 0.37
CA PRO A 298 19.89 -3.39 1.16
C PRO A 298 21.16 -3.80 0.39
N ALA A 299 21.11 -4.86 -0.42
CA ALA A 299 22.25 -5.28 -1.26
C ALA A 299 22.69 -4.18 -2.23
N GLU A 300 21.76 -3.55 -2.93
CA GLU A 300 22.09 -2.42 -3.79
C GLU A 300 22.56 -1.21 -2.99
N ALA A 301 21.95 -0.95 -1.83
CA ALA A 301 22.34 0.16 -0.95
C ALA A 301 23.77 0.03 -0.42
N SER A 302 24.21 -1.17 -0.05
CA SER A 302 25.57 -1.40 0.45
C SER A 302 26.62 -1.02 -0.60
N SER A 303 26.32 -1.25 -1.87
CA SER A 303 27.14 -0.82 -3.01
C SER A 303 26.99 0.68 -3.30
N ASN A 304 25.74 1.17 -3.43
CA ASN A 304 25.45 2.57 -3.79
C ASN A 304 25.99 3.58 -2.79
N LEU A 305 25.96 3.24 -1.48
CA LEU A 305 26.44 4.08 -0.39
C LEU A 305 27.93 3.90 -0.09
N ALA A 306 28.63 2.98 -0.77
CA ALA A 306 30.07 2.77 -0.56
C ALA A 306 30.91 4.02 -0.89
N LYS A 307 30.44 4.86 -1.83
CA LYS A 307 31.11 6.09 -2.27
C LYS A 307 31.12 7.23 -1.24
N TYR A 308 30.33 7.13 -0.18
CA TYR A 308 30.31 8.12 0.90
C TYR A 308 31.38 7.73 1.93
N ASP A 309 32.56 8.30 1.73
CA ASP A 309 33.80 8.05 2.47
C ASP A 309 34.38 9.33 3.12
N GLY A 310 33.80 10.50 2.83
CA GLY A 310 34.26 11.81 3.27
C GLY A 310 35.51 12.33 2.53
N VAL A 311 35.93 11.67 1.43
CA VAL A 311 37.12 12.06 0.67
C VAL A 311 36.82 13.17 -0.33
N ARG A 312 35.80 12.96 -1.18
CA ARG A 312 35.46 13.89 -2.28
C ARG A 312 34.42 14.93 -1.89
N TYR A 313 33.48 14.55 -1.04
CA TYR A 313 32.34 15.38 -0.62
C TYR A 313 31.67 14.76 0.62
N GLY A 314 30.74 15.51 1.22
CA GLY A 314 30.05 15.11 2.43
C GLY A 314 30.86 15.39 3.69
N SER A 315 30.48 14.75 4.78
CA SER A 315 31.11 14.90 6.08
C SER A 315 32.34 14.00 6.22
N ARG A 316 33.31 14.43 7.01
CA ARG A 316 34.53 13.66 7.33
C ARG A 316 34.78 13.70 8.82
N ALA A 317 35.06 12.54 9.42
CA ALA A 317 35.45 12.49 10.83
C ALA A 317 36.79 13.18 11.07
N GLU A 318 36.93 13.84 12.21
CA GLU A 318 38.21 14.41 12.64
C GLU A 318 39.25 13.33 12.98
N GLY A 319 40.53 13.67 12.87
CA GLY A 319 41.67 12.80 13.20
C GLY A 319 42.26 12.05 12.00
N VAL A 320 43.22 11.16 12.30
CA VAL A 320 43.91 10.34 11.29
C VAL A 320 43.07 9.10 10.98
N ASP A 321 42.89 8.79 9.70
CA ASP A 321 42.12 7.65 9.19
C ASP A 321 43.07 6.50 8.78
N GLY A 322 42.60 5.25 8.85
CA GLY A 322 43.36 4.08 8.42
C GLY A 322 44.58 3.75 9.29
N THR A 323 44.46 3.79 10.62
CA THR A 323 45.52 3.41 11.57
C THR A 323 45.47 1.92 11.91
N SER A 324 46.45 1.41 12.67
CA SER A 324 46.43 0.01 13.17
C SER A 324 45.17 -0.31 13.98
N ASP A 325 44.60 0.69 14.64
CA ASP A 325 43.44 0.57 15.53
C ASP A 325 42.13 1.03 14.86
N SER A 326 42.19 1.55 13.62
CA SER A 326 41.04 2.11 12.92
C SER A 326 41.02 1.71 11.45
N VAL A 327 40.02 0.90 11.06
CA VAL A 327 39.79 0.53 9.67
C VAL A 327 39.51 1.80 8.84
N LEU A 328 40.14 1.90 7.67
CA LEU A 328 40.00 3.02 6.75
C LEU A 328 38.52 3.35 6.47
N PHE A 329 38.15 4.63 6.59
CA PHE A 329 36.80 5.19 6.44
C PHE A 329 35.76 4.78 7.48
N ALA A 330 36.02 3.77 8.32
CA ALA A 330 35.00 3.26 9.24
C ALA A 330 34.55 4.32 10.25
N LYS A 331 35.47 5.17 10.73
CA LYS A 331 35.12 6.27 11.64
C LYS A 331 34.16 7.27 10.99
N THR A 332 34.48 7.75 9.79
CA THR A 332 33.61 8.67 9.03
C THR A 332 32.23 8.07 8.77
N ARG A 333 32.18 6.83 8.31
CA ARG A 333 30.91 6.14 8.00
C ARG A 333 30.10 5.84 9.26
N GLY A 334 30.75 5.40 10.33
CA GLY A 334 30.11 5.11 11.61
C GLY A 334 29.55 6.34 12.31
N GLN A 335 30.16 7.52 12.12
CA GLN A 335 29.65 8.79 12.65
C GLN A 335 28.62 9.46 11.74
N GLY A 336 28.77 9.33 10.41
CA GLY A 336 27.94 10.04 9.44
C GLY A 336 26.60 9.38 9.13
N PHE A 337 26.52 8.05 9.16
CA PHE A 337 25.26 7.32 8.92
C PHE A 337 24.52 7.01 10.21
N GLY A 338 23.20 7.15 10.20
CA GLY A 338 22.32 6.66 11.26
C GLY A 338 22.19 5.14 11.28
N SER A 339 21.59 4.63 12.37
CA SER A 339 21.54 3.20 12.70
C SER A 339 20.81 2.36 11.65
N GLU A 340 19.70 2.84 11.08
CA GLU A 340 18.95 2.09 10.06
C GLU A 340 19.73 2.00 8.74
N VAL A 341 20.43 3.06 8.35
CA VAL A 341 21.30 3.05 7.17
C VAL A 341 22.46 2.08 7.37
N GLN A 342 23.11 2.12 8.53
CA GLN A 342 24.17 1.16 8.88
C GLN A 342 23.67 -0.29 8.86
N ARG A 343 22.49 -0.56 9.44
CA ARG A 343 21.86 -1.89 9.44
C ARG A 343 21.65 -2.40 8.02
N ARG A 344 21.12 -1.58 7.12
CA ARG A 344 20.89 -1.98 5.71
C ARG A 344 22.19 -2.17 4.93
N ILE A 345 23.22 -1.35 5.18
CA ILE A 345 24.55 -1.55 4.59
C ILE A 345 25.13 -2.90 5.02
N LEU A 346 25.07 -3.24 6.31
CA LEU A 346 25.58 -4.51 6.84
C LEU A 346 24.82 -5.70 6.27
N LEU A 347 23.48 -5.67 6.28
CA LEU A 347 22.64 -6.72 5.71
C LEU A 347 22.88 -6.91 4.21
N GLY A 348 23.04 -5.81 3.48
CA GLY A 348 23.33 -5.83 2.06
C GLY A 348 24.70 -6.41 1.73
N ALA A 349 25.73 -5.98 2.46
CA ALA A 349 27.09 -6.52 2.30
C ALA A 349 27.14 -8.02 2.62
N PHE A 350 26.44 -8.45 3.68
CA PHE A 350 26.27 -9.87 3.99
C PHE A 350 25.61 -10.63 2.85
N SER A 351 24.48 -10.13 2.34
CA SER A 351 23.70 -10.78 1.28
C SER A 351 24.44 -10.89 -0.06
N LEU A 352 25.47 -10.06 -0.27
CA LEU A 352 26.36 -10.08 -1.45
C LEU A 352 27.68 -10.82 -1.21
N SER A 353 27.95 -11.30 0.00
CA SER A 353 29.17 -12.04 0.30
C SER A 353 29.22 -13.36 -0.46
N ALA A 354 30.44 -13.82 -0.78
CA ALA A 354 30.65 -15.00 -1.63
C ALA A 354 29.96 -16.28 -1.13
N GLN A 355 29.77 -16.42 0.19
CA GLN A 355 29.11 -17.58 0.79
C GLN A 355 27.58 -17.45 0.87
N ALA A 356 27.03 -16.23 0.74
CA ALA A 356 25.62 -15.94 0.97
C ALA A 356 24.86 -15.58 -0.33
N ILE A 357 25.54 -15.08 -1.36
CA ILE A 357 24.93 -14.51 -2.58
C ILE A 357 23.90 -15.45 -3.24
N ASP A 358 24.22 -16.74 -3.35
CA ASP A 358 23.35 -17.74 -3.99
C ASP A 358 22.10 -18.04 -3.17
N ASN A 359 22.19 -17.92 -1.84
CA ASN A 359 21.12 -18.24 -0.90
C ASN A 359 20.18 -17.05 -0.65
N TYR A 360 20.67 -15.82 -0.80
CA TYR A 360 19.90 -14.61 -0.53
C TYR A 360 19.64 -13.81 -1.80
N PHE A 361 20.66 -13.13 -2.34
CA PHE A 361 20.48 -12.16 -3.42
C PHE A 361 19.92 -12.81 -4.71
N ILE A 362 20.48 -13.96 -5.12
CA ILE A 362 20.00 -14.68 -6.31
C ILE A 362 18.57 -15.22 -6.11
N GLN A 363 18.22 -15.71 -4.91
CA GLN A 363 16.86 -16.18 -4.63
C GLN A 363 15.87 -15.02 -4.62
N ALA A 364 16.23 -13.88 -4.04
CA ALA A 364 15.39 -12.69 -4.04
C ALA A 364 15.13 -12.17 -5.47
N GLN A 365 16.12 -12.24 -6.38
CA GLN A 365 15.91 -11.94 -7.80
C GLN A 365 14.94 -12.91 -8.48
N LYS A 366 15.00 -14.20 -8.16
CA LYS A 366 14.01 -15.19 -8.66
C LYS A 366 12.61 -14.89 -8.15
N VAL A 367 12.45 -14.57 -6.86
CA VAL A 367 11.17 -14.15 -6.28
C VAL A 367 10.64 -12.88 -6.97
N ARG A 368 11.49 -11.87 -7.20
CA ARG A 368 11.12 -10.68 -7.99
C ARG A 368 10.57 -11.05 -9.36
N ARG A 369 11.16 -12.05 -10.03
CA ARG A 369 10.67 -12.52 -11.33
C ARG A 369 9.30 -13.21 -11.23
N LEU A 370 9.06 -14.00 -10.18
CA LEU A 370 7.75 -14.60 -9.92
C LEU A 370 6.69 -13.53 -9.65
N VAL A 371 7.01 -12.52 -8.85
CA VAL A 371 6.11 -11.36 -8.61
C VAL A 371 5.78 -10.64 -9.91
N GLN A 372 6.76 -10.37 -10.77
CA GLN A 372 6.51 -9.82 -12.11
C GLN A 372 5.58 -10.70 -12.94
N GLN A 373 5.81 -12.02 -12.92
CA GLN A 373 5.02 -12.97 -13.68
C GLN A 373 3.56 -13.01 -13.21
N ASP A 374 3.30 -12.92 -11.91
CA ASP A 374 1.94 -12.83 -11.36
C ASP A 374 1.19 -11.60 -11.90
N PHE A 375 1.81 -10.42 -11.83
CA PHE A 375 1.21 -9.20 -12.40
C PHE A 375 0.99 -9.32 -13.91
N ASP A 376 2.01 -9.78 -14.64
CA ASP A 376 1.91 -10.00 -16.08
C ASP A 376 0.78 -10.98 -16.42
N ASN A 377 0.52 -11.96 -15.55
CA ASN A 377 -0.51 -12.98 -15.69
C ASN A 377 -1.93 -12.43 -15.49
N VAL A 378 -2.13 -11.44 -14.62
CA VAL A 378 -3.48 -10.91 -14.35
C VAL A 378 -3.89 -9.78 -15.29
N PHE A 379 -2.95 -8.95 -15.76
CA PHE A 379 -3.29 -7.81 -16.62
C PHE A 379 -3.72 -8.23 -18.03
N ALA A 380 -4.69 -7.50 -18.57
CA ALA A 380 -5.15 -7.66 -19.95
C ALA A 380 -4.10 -7.17 -20.95
N LYS A 381 -3.44 -6.04 -20.63
CA LYS A 381 -2.33 -5.52 -21.43
C LYS A 381 -1.09 -6.38 -21.22
N ALA A 382 -0.46 -6.75 -22.33
CA ALA A 382 0.84 -7.41 -22.30
C ALA A 382 1.93 -6.44 -21.86
N ASN A 383 2.87 -6.93 -21.05
CA ASN A 383 4.03 -6.17 -20.61
C ASN A 383 4.87 -5.71 -21.82
N PRO A 384 4.97 -4.39 -22.08
CA PRO A 384 5.66 -3.90 -23.26
C PRO A 384 7.16 -4.15 -23.21
N LEU A 385 7.78 -4.42 -22.05
CA LEU A 385 9.21 -4.72 -21.97
C LEU A 385 9.58 -6.12 -22.45
N LYS A 386 8.62 -7.04 -22.55
CA LYS A 386 8.88 -8.39 -23.05
C LYS A 386 8.75 -8.42 -24.58
N HIS A 387 9.72 -9.04 -25.23
CA HIS A 387 9.56 -9.50 -26.61
C HIS A 387 8.55 -10.67 -26.56
N GLN A 388 7.33 -10.43 -26.99
CA GLN A 388 6.35 -11.50 -27.22
C GLN A 388 6.05 -11.56 -28.71
N ASP A 389 5.99 -12.78 -29.23
CA ASP A 389 5.51 -13.06 -30.57
C ASP A 389 4.07 -12.55 -30.70
N ALA A 390 3.76 -11.92 -31.84
CA ALA A 390 2.46 -11.33 -32.14
C ALA A 390 1.29 -12.35 -32.19
N SER A 391 1.52 -13.61 -31.82
CA SER A 391 0.60 -14.74 -31.92
C SER A 391 -0.21 -15.04 -30.65
N SER A 392 0.08 -14.40 -29.51
CA SER A 392 -0.74 -14.58 -28.31
C SER A 392 -2.04 -13.76 -28.45
N GLY A 393 -3.17 -14.45 -28.65
CA GLY A 393 -4.50 -13.83 -28.78
C GLY A 393 -4.91 -12.92 -27.61
N VAL A 394 -6.08 -12.28 -27.74
CA VAL A 394 -6.60 -11.33 -26.73
C VAL A 394 -6.65 -11.98 -25.35
N LYS A 395 -5.78 -11.51 -24.46
CA LYS A 395 -5.74 -11.98 -23.09
C LYS A 395 -6.91 -11.41 -22.28
N LYS A 396 -7.71 -12.28 -21.69
CA LYS A 396 -8.84 -11.91 -20.82
C LYS A 396 -8.33 -11.61 -19.40
N GLY A 397 -7.69 -10.46 -19.22
CA GLY A 397 -7.18 -9.98 -17.93
C GLY A 397 -7.98 -8.81 -17.35
N VAL A 398 -7.40 -8.12 -16.36
CA VAL A 398 -7.91 -6.87 -15.77
C VAL A 398 -7.12 -5.66 -16.27
N ASP A 399 -7.71 -4.47 -16.24
CA ASP A 399 -7.07 -3.23 -16.70
C ASP A 399 -6.22 -2.59 -15.60
N VAL A 400 -6.76 -2.58 -14.37
CA VAL A 400 -6.10 -2.07 -13.17
C VAL A 400 -6.44 -2.97 -11.99
N LEU A 401 -5.61 -2.99 -10.95
CA LEU A 401 -5.93 -3.56 -9.65
C LEU A 401 -6.36 -2.45 -8.69
N LEU A 402 -7.32 -2.71 -7.81
CA LEU A 402 -7.71 -1.82 -6.72
C LEU A 402 -7.56 -2.57 -5.37
N CYS A 403 -6.67 -2.09 -4.51
CA CYS A 403 -6.37 -2.69 -3.21
C CYS A 403 -6.00 -1.62 -2.16
N PRO A 404 -5.94 -1.96 -0.86
CA PRO A 404 -5.40 -1.04 0.15
C PRO A 404 -3.95 -0.67 -0.12
N THR A 405 -3.56 0.56 0.23
CA THR A 405 -2.15 0.99 0.15
C THR A 405 -1.34 0.52 1.35
N ALA A 406 -1.97 0.48 2.54
CA ALA A 406 -1.35 0.09 3.80
C ALA A 406 -2.29 -0.85 4.56
N PRO A 407 -1.77 -1.72 5.45
CA PRO A 407 -2.58 -2.66 6.23
C PRO A 407 -3.37 -1.99 7.37
N THR A 408 -2.96 -0.80 7.79
CA THR A 408 -3.54 -0.03 8.89
C THR A 408 -3.74 1.42 8.48
N LEU A 409 -4.46 2.19 9.31
CA LEU A 409 -4.32 3.65 9.30
C LEU A 409 -2.93 4.06 9.79
N ALA A 410 -2.62 5.35 9.69
CA ALA A 410 -1.36 5.84 10.23
C ALA A 410 -1.24 5.45 11.73
N PRO A 411 -0.14 4.84 12.18
CA PRO A 411 0.03 4.54 13.60
C PRO A 411 0.37 5.80 14.41
N GLY A 412 0.06 5.79 15.71
CA GLY A 412 0.50 6.83 16.64
C GLY A 412 2.02 6.82 16.84
N SER A 413 2.66 7.96 17.16
CA SER A 413 4.13 8.01 17.32
C SER A 413 4.63 7.04 18.40
N VAL A 414 3.89 6.88 19.50
CA VAL A 414 4.23 5.93 20.57
C VAL A 414 4.21 4.48 20.08
N GLU A 415 3.26 4.14 19.21
CA GLU A 415 3.22 2.81 18.60
C GLU A 415 4.44 2.59 17.70
N VAL A 416 4.79 3.60 16.89
CA VAL A 416 5.96 3.57 16.00
C VAL A 416 7.27 3.43 16.80
N GLU A 417 7.42 4.16 17.90
CA GLU A 417 8.62 4.09 18.76
C GLU A 417 8.79 2.72 19.41
N ASN A 418 7.69 2.01 19.67
CA ASN A 418 7.69 0.68 20.27
C ASN A 418 7.75 -0.47 19.24
N GLN A 419 7.69 -0.17 17.94
CA GLN A 419 7.78 -1.20 16.90
C GLN A 419 9.19 -1.77 16.81
N ASP A 420 9.28 -3.09 16.68
CA ASP A 420 10.52 -3.70 16.21
C ASP A 420 10.73 -3.45 14.71
N SER A 421 11.94 -3.73 14.21
CA SER A 421 12.27 -3.51 12.80
C SER A 421 11.39 -4.33 11.84
N LEU A 422 10.92 -5.51 12.25
CA LEU A 422 10.07 -6.35 11.39
C LEU A 422 8.66 -5.77 11.27
N GLN A 423 8.09 -5.31 12.37
CA GLN A 423 6.79 -4.65 12.41
C GLN A 423 6.77 -3.37 11.57
N ALA A 424 7.83 -2.57 11.65
CA ALA A 424 7.98 -1.37 10.82
C ALA A 424 7.95 -1.72 9.31
N TYR A 425 8.58 -2.83 8.92
CA TYR A 425 8.65 -3.28 7.53
C TYR A 425 7.30 -3.80 7.00
N MET A 426 6.43 -4.33 7.86
CA MET A 426 5.11 -4.84 7.47
C MET A 426 4.19 -3.77 6.85
N ASN A 427 4.42 -2.49 7.14
CA ASN A 427 3.64 -1.39 6.56
C ASN A 427 3.77 -1.31 5.03
N ASP A 428 4.86 -1.84 4.47
CA ASP A 428 5.15 -1.81 3.03
C ASP A 428 4.62 -3.05 2.27
N VAL A 429 3.89 -3.96 2.95
CA VAL A 429 3.49 -5.27 2.39
C VAL A 429 2.66 -5.16 1.11
N PHE A 430 1.84 -4.12 0.96
CA PHE A 430 1.01 -3.91 -0.24
C PHE A 430 1.64 -2.98 -1.29
N THR A 431 2.72 -2.28 -0.95
CA THR A 431 3.39 -1.33 -1.85
C THR A 431 4.60 -1.94 -2.55
N VAL A 432 5.38 -2.77 -1.84
CA VAL A 432 6.59 -3.43 -2.36
C VAL A 432 6.35 -4.26 -3.63
N PRO A 433 5.28 -5.08 -3.75
CA PRO A 433 5.11 -5.93 -4.93
C PRO A 433 5.13 -5.16 -6.26
N ALA A 434 4.45 -4.02 -6.33
CA ALA A 434 4.42 -3.18 -7.53
C ALA A 434 5.79 -2.54 -7.83
N SER A 435 6.58 -2.20 -6.81
CA SER A 435 7.94 -1.69 -6.99
C SER A 435 8.90 -2.75 -7.52
N LEU A 436 8.85 -3.97 -6.97
CA LEU A 436 9.61 -5.12 -7.48
C LEU A 436 9.29 -5.39 -8.96
N ALA A 437 8.02 -5.26 -9.33
CA ALA A 437 7.56 -5.43 -10.70
C ALA A 437 7.80 -4.21 -11.61
N GLY A 438 8.23 -3.07 -11.07
CA GLY A 438 8.47 -1.84 -11.83
C GLY A 438 7.21 -1.13 -12.33
N LEU A 439 6.04 -1.45 -11.76
CA LEU A 439 4.72 -1.07 -12.28
C LEU A 439 4.26 0.32 -11.82
N PRO A 440 3.45 1.04 -12.60
CA PRO A 440 2.84 2.28 -12.15
C PRO A 440 1.78 2.01 -11.08
N ALA A 441 1.82 2.78 -9.99
CA ALA A 441 0.88 2.65 -8.88
C ALA A 441 0.59 4.01 -8.23
N ILE A 442 -0.67 4.26 -7.91
CA ILE A 442 -1.13 5.51 -7.28
C ILE A 442 -1.94 5.20 -6.03
N SER A 443 -1.65 5.90 -4.92
CA SER A 443 -2.50 5.91 -3.73
C SER A 443 -3.45 7.08 -3.79
N VAL A 444 -4.73 6.82 -3.56
CA VAL A 444 -5.82 7.79 -3.50
C VAL A 444 -6.45 7.73 -2.10
N PRO A 445 -6.50 8.84 -1.35
CA PRO A 445 -7.07 8.85 -0.01
C PRO A 445 -8.60 8.78 -0.10
N ILE A 446 -9.19 7.83 0.63
CA ILE A 446 -10.63 7.64 0.73
C ILE A 446 -11.07 8.00 2.14
N HIS A 447 -11.93 9.01 2.25
CA HIS A 447 -12.41 9.50 3.53
C HIS A 447 -13.22 8.42 4.27
N ILE A 448 -12.98 8.33 5.57
CA ILE A 448 -13.71 7.47 6.50
C ILE A 448 -14.83 8.32 7.14
N PRO A 449 -16.11 7.97 6.92
CA PRO A 449 -17.26 8.71 7.47
C PRO A 449 -17.23 8.75 8.98
N ASP A 450 -17.67 9.87 9.56
CA ASP A 450 -17.62 10.11 11.00
C ASP A 450 -18.36 9.04 11.83
N GLU A 451 -19.39 8.40 11.28
CA GLU A 451 -20.16 7.32 11.91
C GLU A 451 -19.37 6.00 11.98
N GLU A 452 -18.66 5.63 10.91
CA GLU A 452 -17.73 4.48 10.88
C GLU A 452 -16.52 4.75 11.80
N ARG A 453 -16.10 6.02 11.92
CA ARG A 453 -15.06 6.43 12.88
C ARG A 453 -15.55 6.27 14.32
N ALA A 454 -16.70 6.86 14.66
CA ALA A 454 -17.23 6.86 16.02
C ALA A 454 -17.42 5.45 16.59
N ALA A 455 -17.66 4.46 15.73
CA ALA A 455 -17.80 3.07 16.14
C ALA A 455 -16.49 2.41 16.61
N ILE A 456 -15.32 2.97 16.27
CA ILE A 456 -14.02 2.33 16.50
C ILE A 456 -13.03 3.28 17.21
N HIS A 457 -13.03 4.58 16.91
CA HIS A 457 -12.20 5.61 17.55
C HIS A 457 -12.93 6.98 17.60
N GLY A 458 -12.94 7.64 18.76
CA GLY A 458 -13.72 8.85 19.03
C GLY A 458 -13.50 10.02 18.05
N TYR A 459 -14.39 11.03 18.05
CA TYR A 459 -14.40 12.14 17.08
C TYR A 459 -13.06 12.88 16.89
N HIS A 460 -12.70 13.17 15.61
CA HIS A 460 -11.45 13.81 15.19
C HIS A 460 -11.67 15.02 14.24
N GLU A 461 -10.82 16.06 14.34
CA GLU A 461 -10.83 17.28 13.50
C GLU A 461 -10.03 17.16 12.18
N ILE A 462 -9.13 16.20 12.05
CA ILE A 462 -8.55 15.83 10.74
C ILE A 462 -9.42 14.73 10.14
N LYS A 463 -9.85 14.93 8.89
CA LYS A 463 -10.60 13.91 8.16
C LYS A 463 -9.70 12.71 7.89
N GLU A 464 -9.80 11.70 8.74
CA GLU A 464 -9.08 10.44 8.54
C GLU A 464 -9.47 9.82 7.20
N SER A 465 -8.47 9.21 6.57
CA SER A 465 -8.61 8.54 5.28
C SER A 465 -7.78 7.27 5.27
N ALA A 466 -8.28 6.25 4.59
CA ALA A 466 -7.47 5.10 4.20
C ALA A 466 -7.04 5.27 2.74
N GLY A 467 -5.76 5.04 2.44
CA GLY A 467 -5.26 5.09 1.07
C GLY A 467 -5.65 3.84 0.28
N MET A 468 -6.31 4.03 -0.86
CA MET A 468 -6.60 2.97 -1.83
C MET A 468 -5.67 3.09 -3.03
N GLN A 469 -5.00 2.00 -3.34
CA GLN A 469 -4.01 1.90 -4.38
C GLN A 469 -4.62 1.36 -5.67
N LEU A 470 -4.35 2.05 -6.79
CA LEU A 470 -4.57 1.54 -8.14
C LEU A 470 -3.24 1.17 -8.77
N ILE A 471 -3.13 -0.05 -9.33
CA ILE A 471 -1.92 -0.58 -9.97
C ILE A 471 -2.24 -0.94 -11.42
N GLY A 472 -1.44 -0.47 -12.37
CA GLY A 472 -1.57 -0.81 -13.79
C GLY A 472 -0.43 -1.70 -14.28
N GLN A 473 -0.56 -2.19 -15.52
CA GLN A 473 0.56 -2.83 -16.21
C GLN A 473 1.66 -1.79 -16.50
N TYR A 474 2.90 -2.26 -16.69
CA TYR A 474 4.02 -1.41 -17.07
C TYR A 474 3.69 -0.56 -18.31
N GLY A 475 3.87 0.75 -18.19
CA GLY A 475 3.54 1.73 -19.23
C GLY A 475 2.05 2.09 -19.34
N ASP A 476 1.17 1.62 -18.44
CA ASP A 476 -0.23 2.04 -18.32
C ASP A 476 -0.44 3.21 -17.34
N ASP A 477 0.58 4.02 -17.13
CA ASP A 477 0.55 5.20 -16.24
C ASP A 477 -0.68 6.09 -16.46
N HIS A 478 -1.06 6.35 -17.70
CA HIS A 478 -2.26 7.14 -18.03
C HIS A 478 -3.58 6.46 -17.63
N VAL A 479 -3.66 5.12 -17.74
CA VAL A 479 -4.84 4.37 -17.29
C VAL A 479 -4.94 4.43 -15.76
N VAL A 480 -3.82 4.29 -15.06
CA VAL A 480 -3.75 4.41 -13.59
C VAL A 480 -4.18 5.81 -13.13
N LEU A 481 -3.70 6.87 -13.77
CA LEU A 481 -4.08 8.26 -13.48
C LEU A 481 -5.56 8.54 -13.78
N SER A 482 -6.08 7.98 -14.88
CA SER A 482 -7.50 8.08 -15.23
C SER A 482 -8.39 7.35 -14.22
N ALA A 483 -8.03 6.11 -13.85
CA ALA A 483 -8.75 5.32 -12.87
C ALA A 483 -8.76 6.01 -11.50
N ALA A 484 -7.65 6.65 -11.09
CA ALA A 484 -7.59 7.43 -9.87
C ALA A 484 -8.52 8.64 -9.90
N SER A 485 -8.60 9.34 -11.04
CA SER A 485 -9.54 10.44 -11.23
C SER A 485 -11.00 9.96 -11.18
N SER A 486 -11.29 8.78 -11.71
CA SER A 486 -12.61 8.12 -11.62
C SER A 486 -12.95 7.80 -10.17
N LEU A 487 -12.04 7.17 -9.43
CA LEU A 487 -12.21 6.84 -8.02
C LEU A 487 -12.43 8.09 -7.16
N GLN A 488 -11.64 9.15 -7.35
CA GLN A 488 -11.84 10.42 -6.65
C GLN A 488 -13.21 11.03 -6.94
N SER A 489 -13.67 10.93 -8.20
CA SER A 489 -15.01 11.39 -8.58
C SER A 489 -16.11 10.52 -7.96
N ALA A 490 -15.95 9.20 -7.97
CA ALA A 490 -16.90 8.24 -7.40
C ALA A 490 -17.16 8.54 -5.92
N MET A 491 -16.09 8.71 -5.16
CA MET A 491 -16.18 8.99 -3.73
C MET A 491 -16.78 10.37 -3.43
N LYS A 492 -16.59 11.37 -4.30
CA LYS A 492 -17.25 12.69 -4.18
C LYS A 492 -18.73 12.63 -4.52
N SER A 493 -19.13 11.86 -5.53
CA SER A 493 -20.53 11.67 -5.92
C SER A 493 -21.33 10.98 -4.82
N VAL A 494 -20.72 10.02 -4.11
CA VAL A 494 -21.30 9.40 -2.91
C VAL A 494 -21.46 10.40 -1.75
N GLN A 495 -20.64 11.47 -1.71
CA GLN A 495 -20.76 12.57 -0.74
C GLN A 495 -21.78 13.67 -1.13
N LEU A 496 -22.24 13.72 -2.39
CA LEU A 496 -23.15 14.76 -2.92
C LEU A 496 -24.61 14.29 -3.06
N ILE A 497 -24.86 12.98 -2.96
CA ILE A 497 -26.22 12.47 -2.78
C ILE A 497 -26.55 12.73 -1.32
N ALA A 498 -27.35 13.77 -1.06
CA ALA A 498 -28.16 13.81 0.15
C ALA A 498 -28.89 12.46 0.21
N TYR A 499 -28.53 11.66 1.22
CA TYR A 499 -29.16 10.37 1.45
C TYR A 499 -30.68 10.58 1.41
N PRO A 500 -31.46 9.74 0.70
CA PRO A 500 -32.86 9.63 1.06
C PRO A 500 -32.90 9.34 2.56
N ASP A 501 -33.77 10.05 3.28
CA ASP A 501 -33.97 9.93 4.72
C ASP A 501 -33.93 8.44 5.14
N MET A 502 -32.80 8.01 5.70
CA MET A 502 -32.56 6.63 6.13
C MET A 502 -32.17 6.66 7.61
N THR A 503 -33.15 7.01 8.44
CA THR A 503 -33.20 6.65 9.85
C THR A 503 -33.32 5.12 9.99
N ALA A 504 -32.23 4.41 9.76
CA ALA A 504 -32.01 3.05 10.21
C ALA A 504 -30.52 2.74 9.94
N TRP A 505 -29.91 1.91 10.80
CA TRP A 505 -28.56 1.34 10.64
C TRP A 505 -27.39 2.13 11.25
N GLY A 506 -27.08 1.78 12.51
CA GLY A 506 -25.73 1.29 12.78
C GLY A 506 -24.72 2.19 13.48
N HIS A 507 -25.06 2.85 14.59
CA HIS A 507 -24.06 3.28 15.57
C HIS A 507 -23.57 2.10 16.43
N SER A 508 -22.27 2.00 16.73
CA SER A 508 -21.75 1.21 17.85
C SER A 508 -20.40 1.66 18.37
N SER A 509 -20.36 2.50 19.39
CA SER A 509 -19.16 2.72 20.20
C SER A 509 -19.28 1.96 21.52
N LEU A 510 -18.34 1.07 21.83
CA LEU A 510 -18.12 0.59 23.20
C LEU A 510 -16.96 1.37 23.82
N GLY A 511 -17.31 2.50 24.45
CA GLY A 511 -16.54 3.18 25.49
C GLY A 511 -17.46 3.42 26.70
N PRO A 512 -16.95 3.91 27.84
CA PRO A 512 -17.72 3.96 29.09
C PRO A 512 -19.05 4.70 28.87
N CYS A 513 -20.13 4.05 29.30
CA CYS A 513 -21.54 4.41 29.05
C CYS A 513 -21.74 5.93 29.08
N THR A 514 -21.90 6.55 27.91
CA THR A 514 -22.21 7.98 27.83
C THR A 514 -23.72 8.17 27.96
N THR A 515 -24.13 9.38 28.38
CA THR A 515 -25.54 9.76 28.56
C THR A 515 -26.39 9.61 27.28
N ASN A 516 -25.75 9.52 26.10
CA ASN A 516 -26.41 9.35 24.81
C ASN A 516 -26.70 7.87 24.49
N ASP A 517 -25.89 6.91 24.94
CA ASP A 517 -26.12 5.48 24.74
C ASP A 517 -27.35 4.99 25.52
N LEU A 518 -27.52 5.50 26.74
CA LEU A 518 -28.68 5.24 27.59
C LEU A 518 -30.00 5.74 26.97
N LYS A 519 -29.98 6.85 26.23
CA LYS A 519 -31.17 7.34 25.51
C LYS A 519 -31.54 6.40 24.36
N ARG A 520 -30.54 5.93 23.62
CA ARG A 520 -30.73 5.00 22.49
C ARG A 520 -31.24 3.64 22.94
N TYR A 521 -30.66 3.06 23.99
CA TYR A 521 -31.15 1.79 24.54
C TYR A 521 -32.53 1.93 25.19
N ARG A 522 -32.85 3.07 25.80
CA ARG A 522 -34.20 3.36 26.31
C ARG A 522 -35.22 3.42 25.19
N GLN A 523 -34.86 4.04 24.06
CA GLN A 523 -35.75 4.12 22.91
C GLN A 523 -36.00 2.75 22.27
N GLU A 524 -34.96 1.96 22.03
CA GLU A 524 -35.09 0.57 21.53
C GLU A 524 -35.87 -0.33 22.53
N ALA A 525 -35.65 -0.14 23.84
CA ALA A 525 -36.39 -0.81 24.91
C ALA A 525 -37.88 -0.44 24.91
N LEU A 526 -38.20 0.85 24.73
CA LEU A 526 -39.57 1.36 24.65
C LEU A 526 -40.29 0.89 23.38
N GLU A 527 -39.61 0.95 22.24
CA GLU A 527 -40.15 0.55 20.94
C GLU A 527 -40.44 -0.95 20.85
N HIS A 528 -39.67 -1.77 21.58
CA HIS A 528 -39.80 -3.22 21.54
C HIS A 528 -40.34 -3.86 22.83
N GLY A 529 -40.68 -3.06 23.85
CA GLY A 529 -41.18 -3.55 25.14
C GLY A 529 -40.20 -4.48 25.86
N ILE A 530 -38.90 -4.27 25.68
CA ILE A 530 -37.82 -5.08 26.25
C ILE A 530 -37.02 -4.27 27.28
N THR A 531 -36.20 -4.94 28.08
CA THR A 531 -35.30 -4.25 29.00
C THR A 531 -34.17 -3.54 28.26
N ILE A 532 -33.58 -2.52 28.89
CA ILE A 532 -32.40 -1.81 28.35
C ILE A 532 -31.21 -2.76 28.12
N ALA A 533 -31.10 -3.82 28.93
CA ALA A 533 -30.07 -4.84 28.79
C ALA A 533 -30.30 -5.71 27.53
N GLU A 534 -31.53 -6.15 27.30
CA GLU A 534 -31.90 -6.90 26.08
C GLU A 534 -31.82 -6.04 24.81
N ALA A 535 -32.16 -4.75 24.92
CA ALA A 535 -31.97 -3.78 23.84
C ALA A 535 -30.48 -3.61 23.50
N LYS A 536 -29.60 -3.59 24.51
CA LYS A 536 -28.15 -3.55 24.30
C LYS A 536 -27.64 -4.81 23.59
N GLU A 537 -28.07 -6.00 24.00
CA GLU A 537 -27.70 -7.27 23.35
C GLU A 537 -28.20 -7.35 21.90
N ARG A 538 -29.44 -6.93 21.62
CA ARG A 538 -29.97 -6.89 20.24
C ARG A 538 -29.23 -5.93 19.32
N VAL A 539 -28.84 -4.77 19.85
CA VAL A 539 -28.04 -3.80 19.09
C VAL A 539 -26.65 -4.38 18.82
N GLN A 540 -26.03 -5.02 19.81
CA GLN A 540 -24.72 -5.69 19.69
C GLN A 540 -24.72 -6.79 18.62
N ALA A 541 -25.72 -7.68 18.64
CA ALA A 541 -25.86 -8.76 17.66
C ALA A 541 -26.05 -8.26 16.21
N ARG A 542 -26.63 -7.05 16.01
CA ARG A 542 -26.78 -6.44 14.66
C ARG A 542 -25.46 -5.96 14.08
N ILE A 543 -24.53 -5.51 14.92
CA ILE A 543 -23.21 -5.00 14.50
C ILE A 543 -22.31 -6.17 14.10
N GLU A 544 -22.33 -7.25 14.90
CA GLU A 544 -21.59 -8.48 14.61
C GLU A 544 -22.10 -9.15 13.32
N ALA A 545 -23.39 -9.02 13.00
CA ALA A 545 -23.96 -9.49 11.73
C ALA A 545 -23.59 -8.68 10.47
N GLN A 546 -22.84 -7.57 10.57
CA GLN A 546 -22.49 -6.66 9.45
C GLN A 546 -21.12 -6.92 8.79
N ALA A 547 -20.37 -7.93 9.21
CA ALA A 547 -19.13 -8.34 8.56
C ALA A 547 -19.21 -9.03 7.15
N PRO A 548 -20.38 -9.46 6.57
CA PRO A 548 -20.37 -10.34 5.39
C PRO A 548 -20.25 -9.67 4.00
N ASP A 549 -19.99 -8.36 3.92
CA ASP A 549 -20.17 -7.62 2.66
C ASP A 549 -19.13 -7.91 1.55
N MET A 550 -17.86 -8.19 1.87
CA MET A 550 -16.84 -8.55 0.87
C MET A 550 -17.10 -9.91 0.26
N ALA A 551 -17.41 -10.88 1.11
CA ALA A 551 -17.67 -12.23 0.69
C ALA A 551 -18.95 -12.31 -0.17
N ARG A 552 -19.99 -11.53 0.15
CA ARG A 552 -21.19 -11.36 -0.69
C ARG A 552 -20.86 -10.76 -2.05
N LEU A 553 -20.09 -9.66 -2.09
CA LEU A 553 -19.68 -9.00 -3.34
C LEU A 553 -18.91 -9.96 -4.25
N LEU A 554 -17.97 -10.70 -3.66
CA LEU A 554 -17.16 -11.71 -4.35
C LEU A 554 -18.00 -12.89 -4.84
N LEU A 555 -18.90 -13.45 -4.02
CA LEU A 555 -19.79 -14.54 -4.43
C LEU A 555 -20.76 -14.14 -5.54
N HIS A 556 -21.35 -12.94 -5.45
CA HIS A 556 -22.23 -12.38 -6.47
C HIS A 556 -21.53 -12.27 -7.83
N HIS A 557 -20.25 -11.87 -7.85
CA HIS A 557 -19.48 -11.66 -9.09
C HIS A 557 -18.77 -12.90 -9.61
N LEU A 558 -18.33 -13.80 -8.71
CA LEU A 558 -17.59 -15.00 -9.09
C LEU A 558 -18.49 -16.13 -9.56
N GLY A 559 -19.67 -16.25 -8.97
CA GLY A 559 -20.38 -17.53 -8.91
C GLY A 559 -19.57 -18.57 -8.11
N ALA A 560 -20.27 -19.52 -7.48
CA ALA A 560 -19.67 -20.49 -6.55
C ALA A 560 -18.40 -21.18 -7.12
N ARG A 561 -18.42 -21.61 -8.39
CA ARG A 561 -17.30 -22.35 -9.02
C ARG A 561 -15.98 -21.57 -9.13
N ARG A 562 -16.01 -20.24 -9.32
CA ARG A 562 -14.78 -19.44 -9.42
C ARG A 562 -14.27 -19.02 -8.04
N PHE A 563 -15.17 -18.89 -7.07
CA PHE A 563 -14.81 -18.75 -5.66
C PHE A 563 -14.07 -20.02 -5.17
N ASP A 564 -14.58 -21.20 -5.52
CA ASP A 564 -13.94 -22.48 -5.21
C ASP A 564 -12.55 -22.61 -5.85
N ALA A 565 -12.37 -22.13 -7.08
CA ALA A 565 -11.07 -22.12 -7.74
C ALA A 565 -10.07 -21.15 -7.07
N ALA A 566 -10.55 -20.08 -6.44
CA ALA A 566 -9.73 -19.10 -5.73
C ALA A 566 -9.24 -19.58 -4.35
N ALA A 567 -9.94 -20.52 -3.70
CA ALA A 567 -9.58 -21.07 -2.39
C ALA A 567 -8.47 -22.14 -2.45
N ARG A 568 -8.44 -22.93 -3.53
CA ARG A 568 -7.56 -24.12 -3.69
C ARG A 568 -6.04 -23.90 -3.53
N PRO A 569 -5.42 -22.77 -3.93
CA PRO A 569 -3.95 -22.64 -3.91
C PRO A 569 -3.31 -22.60 -2.51
N HIS A 570 -4.10 -22.45 -1.44
CA HIS A 570 -3.58 -22.41 -0.06
C HIS A 570 -3.77 -23.71 0.72
N ASN A 571 -4.23 -24.79 0.08
CA ASN A 571 -4.62 -26.02 0.78
C ASN A 571 -5.72 -25.78 1.85
N GLN A 572 -6.49 -24.71 1.69
CA GLN A 572 -7.58 -24.30 2.58
C GLN A 572 -8.93 -24.74 2.02
N SER A 573 -9.86 -25.06 2.91
CA SER A 573 -11.24 -25.33 2.54
C SER A 573 -11.96 -24.06 2.08
N ARG A 574 -13.09 -24.20 1.39
CA ARG A 574 -13.91 -23.06 0.94
C ARG A 574 -14.40 -22.25 2.14
N GLU A 575 -14.71 -22.96 3.21
CA GLU A 575 -15.24 -22.50 4.47
C GLU A 575 -14.18 -21.66 5.22
N GLU A 576 -12.93 -22.14 5.28
CA GLU A 576 -11.80 -21.40 5.86
C GLU A 576 -11.48 -20.13 5.06
N TYR A 577 -11.63 -20.21 3.74
CA TYR A 577 -11.43 -19.08 2.85
C TYR A 577 -12.53 -18.03 3.05
N ALA A 578 -13.80 -18.46 3.16
CA ALA A 578 -14.95 -17.62 3.45
C ALA A 578 -14.85 -16.88 4.79
N ALA A 579 -14.44 -17.59 5.85
CA ALA A 579 -14.20 -17.05 7.20
C ALA A 579 -13.38 -15.75 7.19
N ARG A 580 -12.28 -15.71 6.42
CA ARG A 580 -11.43 -14.52 6.29
C ARG A 580 -12.10 -13.30 5.66
N PHE A 581 -13.09 -13.50 4.79
CA PHE A 581 -13.77 -12.37 4.12
C PHE A 581 -14.88 -11.76 4.96
N ILE A 582 -15.39 -12.51 5.93
CA ILE A 582 -16.47 -12.05 6.81
C ILE A 582 -16.01 -11.87 8.26
N GLY A 583 -14.72 -12.05 8.55
CA GLY A 583 -14.18 -11.94 9.91
C GLY A 583 -14.66 -13.01 10.89
N GLU A 584 -15.28 -14.08 10.41
CA GLU A 584 -15.76 -15.19 11.24
C GLU A 584 -14.63 -16.20 11.45
N LYS A 585 -14.48 -16.69 12.68
CA LYS A 585 -13.42 -17.64 13.05
C LYS A 585 -13.82 -19.08 12.78
N ASP A 586 -15.13 -19.38 12.82
CA ASP A 586 -15.65 -20.70 12.46
C ASP A 586 -15.93 -20.78 10.94
N PRO A 587 -15.21 -21.63 10.19
CA PRO A 587 -15.43 -21.85 8.77
C PRO A 587 -16.89 -22.17 8.38
N ILE A 588 -17.60 -22.91 9.23
CA ILE A 588 -18.95 -23.42 8.96
C ILE A 588 -19.98 -22.33 9.19
N GLU A 589 -19.86 -21.58 10.27
CA GLU A 589 -20.68 -20.38 10.50
C GLU A 589 -20.45 -19.35 9.40
N ALA A 590 -19.21 -19.26 8.89
CA ALA A 590 -18.92 -18.40 7.77
C ALA A 590 -19.63 -18.78 6.47
N GLU A 591 -19.70 -20.07 6.16
CA GLU A 591 -20.43 -20.57 5.01
C GLU A 591 -21.95 -20.35 5.16
N GLU A 592 -22.48 -20.53 6.38
CA GLU A 592 -23.88 -20.33 6.68
C GLU A 592 -24.30 -18.84 6.59
N LEU A 593 -23.50 -17.94 7.16
CA LEU A 593 -23.65 -16.50 7.01
C LEU A 593 -23.61 -16.10 5.53
N LEU A 594 -22.71 -16.68 4.74
CA LEU A 594 -22.67 -16.43 3.30
C LEU A 594 -23.91 -16.92 2.59
N TYR A 595 -24.38 -18.13 2.90
CA TYR A 595 -25.56 -18.72 2.29
C TYR A 595 -26.83 -17.92 2.59
N GLN A 596 -27.09 -17.60 3.86
CA GLN A 596 -28.25 -16.83 4.30
C GLN A 596 -28.33 -15.46 3.61
N ASN A 597 -27.17 -14.89 3.30
CA ASN A 597 -27.05 -13.56 2.77
C ASN A 597 -27.05 -13.47 1.23
N THR A 598 -26.59 -14.52 0.56
CA THR A 598 -26.54 -14.60 -0.91
C THR A 598 -27.91 -15.01 -1.48
N PHE A 599 -28.66 -15.84 -0.76
CA PHE A 599 -29.90 -16.45 -1.25
C PHE A 599 -31.19 -15.84 -0.67
N ARG A 600 -31.13 -14.89 0.27
CA ARG A 600 -32.33 -14.11 0.66
C ARG A 600 -32.70 -13.01 -0.33
N VAL A 601 -31.75 -12.54 -1.15
CA VAL A 601 -31.99 -11.44 -2.11
C VAL A 601 -32.71 -11.93 -3.38
N ASN A 602 -32.61 -13.21 -3.71
CA ASN A 602 -33.40 -13.87 -4.75
C ASN A 602 -34.15 -15.04 -4.13
N ARG A 603 -35.45 -14.93 -3.88
CA ARG A 603 -36.29 -16.03 -3.33
C ARG A 603 -36.03 -17.34 -4.10
N PRO A 604 -35.36 -18.35 -3.52
CA PRO A 604 -35.24 -19.66 -4.14
C PRO A 604 -36.31 -20.60 -3.56
N ASP A 605 -36.76 -21.52 -4.38
CA ASP A 605 -37.72 -22.58 -4.07
C ASP A 605 -37.31 -23.44 -2.84
N ASP A 606 -38.29 -23.85 -2.04
CA ASP A 606 -38.17 -24.52 -0.72
C ASP A 606 -37.41 -25.87 -0.73
N SER A 607 -37.08 -26.36 -1.92
CA SER A 607 -36.33 -27.61 -2.13
C SER A 607 -34.81 -27.44 -1.90
N VAL A 608 -34.25 -26.28 -2.27
CA VAL A 608 -32.80 -26.00 -2.14
C VAL A 608 -32.41 -25.79 -0.67
N ASN A 609 -33.27 -25.11 0.10
CA ASN A 609 -33.08 -24.90 1.54
C ASN A 609 -33.11 -26.22 2.33
N ARG A 610 -33.98 -27.18 1.95
CA ARG A 610 -34.03 -28.50 2.59
C ARG A 610 -32.80 -29.36 2.29
N ALA A 611 -32.30 -29.33 1.06
CA ALA A 611 -31.10 -30.09 0.70
C ALA A 611 -29.85 -29.54 1.41
N TYR A 612 -29.76 -28.22 1.55
CA TYR A 612 -28.65 -27.56 2.23
C TYR A 612 -28.71 -27.74 3.76
N ALA A 613 -29.88 -27.56 4.38
CA ALA A 613 -30.07 -27.83 5.81
C ALA A 613 -29.74 -29.29 6.17
N ASN A 614 -30.12 -30.24 5.32
CA ASN A 614 -29.76 -31.65 5.52
C ASN A 614 -28.24 -31.90 5.38
N LYS A 615 -27.53 -31.12 4.58
CA LYS A 615 -26.07 -31.22 4.42
C LYS A 615 -25.34 -30.59 5.62
N LEU A 616 -25.76 -29.42 6.08
CA LEU A 616 -25.26 -28.78 7.31
C LEU A 616 -25.51 -29.66 8.53
N HIS A 617 -26.72 -30.22 8.67
CA HIS A 617 -27.03 -31.13 9.77
C HIS A 617 -26.12 -32.38 9.76
N ARG A 618 -25.76 -32.91 8.59
CA ARG A 618 -24.81 -34.03 8.48
C ARG A 618 -23.38 -33.64 8.86
N ILE A 619 -22.95 -32.42 8.55
CA ILE A 619 -21.62 -31.90 8.90
C ILE A 619 -21.55 -31.59 10.40
N HIS A 620 -22.58 -30.96 10.96
CA HIS A 620 -22.70 -30.69 12.39
C HIS A 620 -22.74 -32.00 13.20
N LYS A 621 -23.46 -33.00 12.69
CA LYS A 621 -23.48 -34.34 13.26
C LYS A 621 -22.09 -34.99 13.16
N ALA A 622 -21.38 -34.84 12.04
CA ALA A 622 -20.01 -35.36 11.86
C ALA A 622 -18.99 -34.72 12.81
N LEU A 623 -19.18 -33.46 13.21
CA LEU A 623 -18.28 -32.73 14.10
C LEU A 623 -18.59 -32.93 15.59
N GLN A 624 -19.81 -33.32 15.94
CA GLN A 624 -20.19 -33.71 17.31
C GLN A 624 -19.68 -35.11 17.71
N PHE A 625 -19.08 -35.89 16.79
CA PHE A 625 -18.62 -37.26 17.06
C PHE A 625 -17.21 -37.40 17.69
N ASN A 626 -16.57 -36.32 18.13
CA ASN A 626 -15.28 -36.39 18.83
C ASN A 626 -15.45 -36.42 20.37
N SER A 627 -16.26 -37.33 20.91
CA SER A 627 -16.24 -37.65 22.35
C SER A 627 -15.26 -38.80 22.62
N GLU A 628 -14.39 -38.63 23.61
CA GLU A 628 -13.30 -39.55 24.02
C GLU A 628 -13.73 -41.02 24.21
N ASP A 629 -15.00 -41.26 24.52
CA ASP A 629 -15.54 -42.61 24.76
C ASP A 629 -15.57 -43.51 23.52
N GLU A 630 -15.70 -42.96 22.30
CA GLU A 630 -15.62 -43.77 21.07
C GLU A 630 -14.19 -43.98 20.57
N GLN A 631 -13.23 -43.13 20.95
CA GLN A 631 -11.81 -43.34 20.65
C GLN A 631 -11.30 -44.61 21.35
N ILE A 632 -11.76 -44.84 22.59
CA ILE A 632 -11.50 -46.07 23.35
C ILE A 632 -12.12 -47.29 22.66
N ALA A 633 -13.37 -47.18 22.18
CA ALA A 633 -14.04 -48.27 21.47
C ALA A 633 -13.43 -48.59 20.09
N ILE A 634 -12.90 -47.58 19.40
CA ILE A 634 -12.18 -47.74 18.13
C ILE A 634 -10.82 -48.37 18.39
N ASP A 635 -10.07 -47.93 19.40
CA ASP A 635 -8.78 -48.52 19.76
C ASP A 635 -8.93 -49.98 20.21
N GLU A 636 -10.00 -50.32 20.93
CA GLU A 636 -10.33 -51.70 21.28
C GLU A 636 -10.70 -52.55 20.06
N ARG A 637 -11.45 -52.01 19.09
CA ARG A 637 -11.78 -52.70 17.83
C ARG A 637 -10.57 -52.87 16.93
N VAL A 638 -9.67 -51.90 16.89
CA VAL A 638 -8.40 -51.96 16.15
C VAL A 638 -7.48 -53.00 16.78
N LYS A 639 -7.37 -53.06 18.11
CA LYS A 639 -6.67 -54.14 18.83
C LYS A 639 -7.27 -55.52 18.53
N ALA A 640 -8.59 -55.66 18.60
CA ALA A 640 -9.27 -56.93 18.33
C ALA A 640 -9.16 -57.38 16.86
N SER A 641 -8.97 -56.44 15.93
CA SER A 641 -8.73 -56.72 14.52
C SER A 641 -7.27 -57.12 14.27
N ALA A 642 -6.31 -56.45 14.93
CA ALA A 642 -4.89 -56.80 14.88
C ALA A 642 -4.61 -58.20 15.46
N ASP A 643 -5.29 -58.56 16.55
CA ASP A 643 -5.16 -59.90 17.15
C ASP A 643 -5.79 -61.00 16.29
N ARG A 644 -6.87 -60.69 15.56
CA ARG A 644 -7.46 -61.61 14.57
C ARG A 644 -6.54 -61.79 13.36
N ALA A 645 -5.89 -60.73 12.88
CA ALA A 645 -4.90 -60.81 11.81
C ALA A 645 -3.67 -61.63 12.20
N ARG A 646 -3.18 -61.49 13.45
CA ARG A 646 -2.09 -62.33 13.99
C ARG A 646 -2.45 -63.81 14.10
N LYS A 647 -3.68 -64.13 14.51
CA LYS A 647 -4.16 -65.53 14.56
C LYS A 647 -4.39 -66.12 13.16
N GLY A 648 -4.80 -65.30 12.19
CA GLY A 648 -4.95 -65.70 10.78
C GLY A 648 -3.61 -65.92 10.05
N GLY A 649 -2.58 -65.13 10.39
CA GLY A 649 -1.23 -65.29 9.85
C GLY A 649 -0.56 -66.61 10.25
N LYS A 650 -0.69 -67.01 11.53
CA LYS A 650 -0.14 -68.29 12.01
C LYS A 650 -0.79 -69.51 11.38
N ARG A 651 -2.09 -69.45 11.08
CA ARG A 651 -2.82 -70.54 10.40
C ARG A 651 -2.37 -70.73 8.95
N LYS A 652 -2.06 -69.64 8.24
CA LYS A 652 -1.54 -69.69 6.86
C LYS A 652 -0.07 -70.14 6.77
N GLU A 653 0.74 -69.92 7.81
CA GLU A 653 2.10 -70.45 7.87
C GLU A 653 2.15 -71.96 8.19
N GLU A 654 1.20 -72.50 8.97
CA GLU A 654 1.07 -73.94 9.19
C GLU A 654 0.49 -74.68 7.97
N GLU A 655 -0.50 -74.11 7.27
CA GLU A 655 -1.06 -74.71 6.03
C GLU A 655 -0.06 -74.71 4.86
N ASN A 656 0.86 -73.74 4.79
CA ASN A 656 1.92 -73.70 3.76
C ASN A 656 3.11 -74.63 4.06
N ARG A 657 3.27 -75.12 5.30
CA ARG A 657 4.29 -76.14 5.64
C ARG A 657 3.84 -77.57 5.35
N VAL A 658 2.54 -77.85 5.40
CA VAL A 658 1.99 -79.20 5.14
C VAL A 658 1.81 -79.49 3.64
N ASN A 659 1.81 -78.47 2.78
CA ASN A 659 1.68 -78.63 1.33
C ASN A 659 3.02 -78.64 0.56
N ASN A 660 4.17 -78.62 1.25
CA ASN A 660 5.51 -78.61 0.66
C ASN A 660 6.44 -79.74 1.17
N GLU A 661 5.87 -80.76 1.81
CA GLU A 661 6.43 -82.11 2.00
C GLU A 661 5.50 -83.10 1.27
#